data_AF-A0A0A1TZ67-F1
#
_entry.id   AF-A0A0A1TZ67-F1
#
_cell.length_a   1.000
_cell.length_b   1.000
_cell.length_c   1.000
_cell.angle_alpha   90.00
_cell.angle_beta   90.00
_cell.angle_gamma   90.00
#
_symmetry.space_group_name_H-M   'P 1'
#
loop_
_entity.id
_entity.type
_entity.pdbx_description
1 polymer ?
#
loop_
_entity_poly.entity_id
_entity_poly.type
_entity_poly.pdbx_seq_one_letter_code
_entity_poly.pdbx_strand_id
1 'polypeptide(L)'
;MVSRLEMVFLANVVLKLTNYIDIHNFILVSHNCYESVKSLKTTPKLSSAIDLSWFLSHFYLDTVDFDEVQIPVEKYISSVQCIRNPNFLEDAIAGKLTQSYADTIFPKVVSLSLLYPVYEKDDPCNNLIISNSKKFMSLRRLSGDLEQISLFLKNLTDNGEAIGTKYPNLIVIDSYLESTIVLNETTLNLLRSVELYLKKSYNEKVCYVVAEVPEDRSLIDFVKKGKFYCKNAGSVMCNKDDIFGVCGDFELSGEVERKGEDLKILNERIGANLDAASAFSLTHKYMSNTEYSLELPDSVREYNICVSSLPELVDANYFKYPINFNKIEVLKLVSVSNVSLEVTNALNCLELKSCDFCVFTNDEDSLIAIEEIFVEDSKHIRFLTHSEAIVENVHLFSDTEIDFNWSIKNTENVEIVESRNVGFVGGIFSASCIFHVERSTDTVIKNGEQIASYIKEVNVANFVIGNTGETKSCVLANKHFVCHSVDYLINNHFSCYNEVTENVRSFRPERIVLFTINNFNETSAKVPYFEVKEKGCMLSLGLYDTKGSALTNSTYPIHVGWENGSLGIHTDDWCLYGLDIGGEGENVNVAFDKFESCECVIGCGYNNTRKEVFFTLNGKIVKKIEIPWKNIGAAFAVQRLGTLFVNTGDQKFTFDIENYK
;
A
#
# COMPACT_ATOMS: atom_id res chain seq x y z
N MET A 1 -32.58 -26.37 16.88
CA MET A 1 -31.38 -27.16 16.51
C MET A 1 -30.27 -26.16 16.27
N VAL A 2 -29.14 -26.29 16.96
CA VAL A 2 -27.96 -25.44 16.66
C VAL A 2 -27.31 -26.05 15.43
N SER A 3 -27.42 -25.41 14.27
CA SER A 3 -26.70 -25.84 13.06
C SER A 3 -25.21 -25.71 13.34
N ARG A 4 -24.50 -26.85 13.40
CA ARG A 4 -23.04 -26.84 13.47
C ARG A 4 -22.53 -26.58 12.05
N LEU A 5 -21.75 -25.51 11.87
CA LEU A 5 -21.04 -25.32 10.60
C LEU A 5 -20.11 -26.53 10.37
N GLU A 6 -20.24 -27.16 9.21
CA GLU A 6 -19.39 -28.29 8.85
C GLU A 6 -17.97 -27.80 8.50
N MET A 7 -16.98 -28.63 8.79
CA MET A 7 -15.56 -28.32 8.62
C MET A 7 -15.20 -27.95 7.17
N VAL A 8 -15.90 -28.52 6.18
CA VAL A 8 -15.71 -28.22 4.75
C VAL A 8 -16.05 -26.77 4.42
N PHE A 9 -17.15 -26.23 4.97
CA PHE A 9 -17.51 -24.83 4.74
C PHE A 9 -16.49 -23.89 5.39
N LEU A 10 -16.05 -24.21 6.60
CA LEU A 10 -14.99 -23.46 7.28
C LEU A 10 -13.65 -23.52 6.52
N ALA A 11 -13.28 -24.66 5.95
CA ALA A 11 -12.09 -24.78 5.11
C ALA A 11 -12.18 -23.88 3.86
N ASN A 12 -13.36 -23.78 3.24
CA ASN A 12 -13.58 -22.86 2.11
C ASN A 12 -13.43 -21.39 2.52
N VAL A 13 -13.85 -21.03 3.74
CA VAL A 13 -13.61 -19.69 4.29
C VAL A 13 -12.11 -19.43 4.44
N VAL A 14 -11.36 -20.37 5.04
CA VAL A 14 -9.90 -20.22 5.22
C VAL A 14 -9.18 -20.03 3.89
N LEU A 15 -9.58 -20.75 2.83
CA LEU A 15 -8.99 -20.62 1.50
C LEU A 15 -9.23 -19.23 0.85
N LYS A 16 -10.15 -18.44 1.40
CA LYS A 16 -10.43 -17.07 0.97
C LYS A 16 -9.71 -16.01 1.83
N LEU A 17 -9.11 -16.39 2.95
CA LEU A 17 -8.33 -15.47 3.78
C LEU A 17 -6.96 -15.24 3.15
N THR A 18 -6.55 -13.98 3.04
CA THR A 18 -5.35 -13.56 2.29
C THR A 18 -4.17 -13.17 3.18
N ASN A 19 -4.37 -12.98 4.49
CA ASN A 19 -3.29 -12.62 5.43
C ASN A 19 -3.30 -13.50 6.69
N TYR A 20 -2.15 -13.52 7.39
CA TYR A 20 -1.97 -14.37 8.58
C TYR A 20 -2.77 -13.90 9.80
N ILE A 21 -3.04 -12.60 9.92
CA ILE A 21 -3.78 -12.03 11.05
C ILE A 21 -5.22 -12.54 11.02
N ASP A 22 -5.86 -12.55 9.85
CA ASP A 22 -7.21 -13.06 9.67
C ASP A 22 -7.29 -14.56 9.92
N ILE A 23 -6.29 -15.33 9.45
CA ILE A 23 -6.22 -16.76 9.74
C ILE A 23 -6.06 -16.99 11.24
N HIS A 24 -5.19 -16.23 11.91
CA HIS A 24 -5.00 -16.30 13.35
C HIS A 24 -6.30 -15.96 14.11
N ASN A 25 -6.96 -14.87 13.74
CA ASN A 25 -8.25 -14.48 14.33
C ASN A 25 -9.32 -15.54 14.10
N PHE A 26 -9.40 -16.10 12.88
CA PHE A 26 -10.31 -17.18 12.53
C PHE A 26 -10.08 -18.42 13.40
N ILE A 27 -8.82 -18.82 13.64
CA ILE A 27 -8.45 -19.93 14.51
C ILE A 27 -8.95 -19.70 15.95
N LEU A 28 -8.87 -18.46 16.45
CA LEU A 28 -9.31 -18.11 17.80
C LEU A 28 -10.83 -18.16 18.00
N VAL A 29 -11.63 -18.13 16.91
CA VAL A 29 -13.10 -18.17 17.00
C VAL A 29 -13.58 -19.50 17.61
N SER A 30 -13.02 -20.64 17.19
CA SER A 30 -13.42 -21.96 17.72
C SER A 30 -12.42 -23.07 17.42
N HIS A 31 -12.50 -24.17 18.17
CA HIS A 31 -11.72 -25.38 17.87
C HIS A 31 -12.00 -25.94 16.47
N ASN A 32 -13.23 -25.82 15.96
CA ASN A 32 -13.56 -26.26 14.61
C ASN A 32 -12.82 -25.41 13.55
N CYS A 33 -12.68 -24.10 13.78
CA CYS A 33 -11.90 -23.23 12.89
C CYS A 33 -10.43 -23.64 12.84
N TYR A 34 -9.83 -23.92 14.00
CA TYR A 34 -8.46 -24.45 14.07
C TYR A 34 -8.28 -25.76 13.30
N GLU A 35 -9.15 -26.76 13.56
CA GLU A 35 -9.07 -28.06 12.88
C GLU A 35 -9.34 -27.91 11.36
N SER A 36 -10.20 -26.98 10.94
CA SER A 36 -10.38 -26.66 9.52
C SER A 36 -9.08 -26.16 8.87
N VAL A 37 -8.37 -25.20 9.47
CA VAL A 37 -7.08 -24.71 8.96
C VAL A 37 -6.05 -25.84 8.90
N LYS A 38 -5.96 -26.63 9.98
CA LYS A 38 -5.02 -27.75 10.09
C LYS A 38 -5.32 -28.89 9.11
N SER A 39 -6.59 -29.06 8.73
CA SER A 39 -7.02 -30.08 7.77
C SER A 39 -6.74 -29.71 6.31
N LEU A 40 -6.36 -28.45 6.03
CA LEU A 40 -6.07 -28.00 4.69
C LEU A 40 -4.93 -28.81 4.07
N LYS A 41 -5.10 -29.13 2.79
CA LYS A 41 -4.10 -29.84 1.98
C LYS A 41 -3.28 -28.92 1.09
N THR A 42 -3.68 -27.65 1.01
CA THR A 42 -3.08 -26.60 0.19
C THR A 42 -3.02 -25.30 0.98
N THR A 43 -2.12 -24.41 0.59
CA THR A 43 -2.08 -23.04 1.11
C THR A 43 -3.34 -22.25 0.68
N PRO A 44 -3.83 -21.32 1.53
CA PRO A 44 -4.71 -20.24 1.10
C PRO A 44 -4.03 -19.32 0.08
N LYS A 45 -4.80 -18.43 -0.56
CA LYS A 45 -4.27 -17.39 -1.45
C LYS A 45 -3.66 -16.23 -0.65
N LEU A 46 -2.50 -16.47 -0.07
CA LEU A 46 -1.82 -15.51 0.81
C LEU A 46 -1.18 -14.39 -0.03
N SER A 47 -1.32 -13.14 0.41
CA SER A 47 -0.91 -11.95 -0.35
C SER A 47 0.58 -11.58 -0.21
N SER A 48 1.28 -12.12 0.80
CA SER A 48 2.70 -11.78 1.02
C SER A 48 3.59 -12.97 1.39
N ALA A 49 4.90 -12.76 1.24
CA ALA A 49 5.94 -13.71 1.66
C ALA A 49 5.96 -13.95 3.18
N ILE A 50 5.57 -12.93 3.96
CA ILE A 50 5.48 -13.03 5.42
C ILE A 50 4.32 -13.94 5.81
N ASP A 51 3.16 -13.73 5.19
CA ASP A 51 1.96 -14.55 5.42
C ASP A 51 2.22 -16.02 5.10
N LEU A 52 2.79 -16.28 3.92
CA LEU A 52 3.12 -17.63 3.48
C LEU A 52 4.16 -18.29 4.40
N SER A 53 5.21 -17.57 4.77
CA SER A 53 6.22 -18.09 5.70
C SER A 53 5.62 -18.45 7.06
N TRP A 54 4.75 -17.58 7.60
CA TRP A 54 4.06 -17.84 8.85
C TRP A 54 3.21 -19.11 8.72
N PHE A 55 2.40 -19.21 7.67
CA PHE A 55 1.50 -20.35 7.48
C PHE A 55 2.27 -21.68 7.38
N LEU A 56 3.33 -21.72 6.57
CA LEU A 56 4.17 -22.91 6.39
C LEU A 56 4.98 -23.29 7.63
N SER A 57 5.22 -22.34 8.55
CA SER A 57 5.88 -22.63 9.83
C SER A 57 4.95 -23.22 10.89
N HIS A 58 3.62 -23.07 10.72
CA HIS A 58 2.62 -23.53 11.70
C HIS A 58 1.82 -24.76 11.22
N PHE A 59 1.71 -24.99 9.92
CA PHE A 59 0.85 -26.04 9.34
C PHE A 59 1.62 -26.95 8.38
N TYR A 60 1.31 -28.25 8.44
CA TYR A 60 1.82 -29.24 7.50
C TYR A 60 0.87 -29.36 6.31
N LEU A 61 1.41 -29.27 5.09
CA LEU A 61 0.63 -29.26 3.86
C LEU A 61 1.16 -30.29 2.86
N ASP A 62 0.24 -30.91 2.12
CA ASP A 62 0.61 -31.81 1.03
C ASP A 62 1.05 -30.99 -0.21
N THR A 63 0.38 -29.86 -0.46
CA THR A 63 0.64 -28.94 -1.57
C THR A 63 0.93 -27.54 -1.06
N VAL A 64 1.93 -26.87 -1.64
CA VAL A 64 2.12 -25.43 -1.48
C VAL A 64 1.87 -24.77 -2.81
N ASP A 65 0.96 -23.81 -2.81
CA ASP A 65 0.71 -22.87 -3.90
C ASP A 65 1.34 -21.54 -3.54
N PHE A 66 2.31 -21.13 -4.36
CA PHE A 66 3.02 -19.87 -4.19
C PHE A 66 2.24 -18.71 -4.83
N ASP A 67 1.29 -18.99 -5.72
CA ASP A 67 0.53 -17.98 -6.47
C ASP A 67 1.48 -16.91 -7.07
N GLU A 68 1.40 -15.66 -6.61
CA GLU A 68 2.28 -14.56 -7.02
C GLU A 68 3.37 -14.21 -5.99
N VAL A 69 3.44 -14.95 -4.88
CA VAL A 69 4.36 -14.67 -3.75
C VAL A 69 5.80 -15.03 -4.11
N GLN A 70 6.68 -14.03 -4.03
CA GLN A 70 8.12 -14.18 -4.28
C GLN A 70 8.85 -14.63 -3.00
N ILE A 71 9.20 -15.92 -2.91
CA ILE A 71 9.99 -16.47 -1.80
C ILE A 71 10.82 -17.67 -2.27
N PRO A 72 12.04 -17.89 -1.71
CA PRO A 72 12.85 -19.06 -2.03
C PRO A 72 12.10 -20.39 -1.78
N VAL A 73 11.96 -21.21 -2.83
CA VAL A 73 11.24 -22.48 -2.80
C VAL A 73 12.03 -23.54 -2.03
N GLU A 74 13.37 -23.46 -2.06
CA GLU A 74 14.26 -24.40 -1.37
C GLU A 74 13.90 -24.58 0.11
N LYS A 75 13.54 -23.48 0.78
CA LYS A 75 13.27 -23.44 2.22
C LYS A 75 12.11 -24.36 2.63
N TYR A 76 11.20 -24.66 1.70
CA TYR A 76 9.96 -25.37 2.00
C TYR A 76 9.89 -26.75 1.34
N ILE A 77 10.92 -27.17 0.61
CA ILE A 77 10.83 -28.39 -0.20
C ILE A 77 10.71 -29.68 0.62
N SER A 78 11.39 -29.74 1.77
CA SER A 78 11.42 -30.97 2.58
C SER A 78 10.07 -31.31 3.20
N SER A 79 9.21 -30.31 3.39
CA SER A 79 7.91 -30.45 4.05
C SER A 79 6.73 -30.70 3.10
N VAL A 80 6.94 -30.66 1.78
CA VAL A 80 5.84 -30.65 0.80
C VAL A 80 5.98 -31.75 -0.25
N GLN A 81 4.85 -32.26 -0.72
CA GLN A 81 4.80 -33.27 -1.78
C GLN A 81 4.61 -32.65 -3.16
N CYS A 82 3.77 -31.61 -3.24
CA CYS A 82 3.44 -30.92 -4.48
C CYS A 82 3.73 -29.42 -4.37
N ILE A 83 4.20 -28.84 -5.47
CA ILE A 83 4.49 -27.41 -5.60
C ILE A 83 3.67 -26.84 -6.77
N ARG A 84 2.97 -25.73 -6.55
CA ARG A 84 2.22 -25.01 -7.57
C ARG A 84 2.74 -23.59 -7.70
N ASN A 85 2.87 -23.15 -8.95
CA ASN A 85 3.23 -21.80 -9.35
C ASN A 85 4.52 -21.28 -8.65
N PRO A 86 5.58 -22.10 -8.53
CA PRO A 86 6.81 -21.63 -7.88
C PRO A 86 7.43 -20.48 -8.66
N ASN A 87 7.89 -19.45 -7.94
CA ASN A 87 8.79 -18.45 -8.50
C ASN A 87 10.24 -18.81 -8.15
N PHE A 88 11.00 -19.22 -9.15
CA PHE A 88 12.40 -19.65 -8.98
C PHE A 88 13.42 -18.51 -9.06
N LEU A 89 12.99 -17.26 -9.31
CA LEU A 89 13.88 -16.11 -9.48
C LEU A 89 14.74 -15.87 -8.23
N GLU A 90 14.15 -15.90 -7.04
CA GLU A 90 14.86 -15.72 -5.78
C GLU A 90 15.92 -16.82 -5.54
N ASP A 91 15.60 -18.07 -5.87
CA ASP A 91 16.56 -19.17 -5.77
C ASP A 91 17.68 -19.04 -6.82
N ALA A 92 17.38 -18.50 -8.00
CA ALA A 92 18.37 -18.23 -9.05
C ALA A 92 19.32 -17.09 -8.64
N ILE A 93 18.79 -15.97 -8.13
CA ILE A 93 19.57 -14.83 -7.61
C ILE A 93 20.49 -15.29 -6.47
N ALA A 94 20.00 -16.17 -5.60
CA ALA A 94 20.79 -16.75 -4.53
C ALA A 94 21.82 -17.79 -4.98
N GLY A 95 21.91 -18.11 -6.29
CA GLY A 95 22.82 -19.12 -6.83
C GLY A 95 22.48 -20.56 -6.42
N LYS A 96 21.23 -20.80 -5.97
CA LYS A 96 20.76 -22.09 -5.45
C LYS A 96 20.17 -23.00 -6.52
N LEU A 97 19.78 -22.42 -7.66
CA LEU A 97 19.20 -23.12 -8.80
C LEU A 97 20.25 -23.99 -9.53
N THR A 98 20.66 -25.07 -8.89
CA THR A 98 21.67 -26.03 -9.37
C THR A 98 21.04 -27.26 -10.04
N GLN A 99 21.85 -28.13 -10.64
CA GLN A 99 21.35 -29.40 -11.18
C GLN A 99 20.73 -30.30 -10.10
N SER A 100 21.37 -30.36 -8.92
CA SER A 100 20.87 -31.10 -7.74
C SER A 100 19.55 -30.53 -7.23
N TYR A 101 19.39 -29.20 -7.28
CA TYR A 101 18.13 -28.53 -6.99
C TYR A 101 17.05 -29.01 -7.98
N ALA A 102 17.33 -28.96 -9.28
CA ALA A 102 16.40 -29.40 -10.31
C ALA A 102 16.00 -30.89 -10.16
N ASP A 103 16.93 -31.76 -9.76
CA ASP A 103 16.66 -33.18 -9.49
C ASP A 103 15.69 -33.40 -8.31
N THR A 104 15.72 -32.50 -7.32
CA THR A 104 14.94 -32.64 -6.09
C THR A 104 13.58 -31.94 -6.21
N ILE A 105 13.56 -30.75 -6.82
CA ILE A 105 12.40 -29.84 -6.82
C ILE A 105 11.48 -30.09 -8.00
N PHE A 106 12.00 -30.14 -9.24
CA PHE A 106 11.18 -30.16 -10.44
C PHE A 106 10.22 -31.37 -10.52
N PRO A 107 10.58 -32.58 -10.03
CA PRO A 107 9.64 -33.69 -9.96
C PRO A 107 8.41 -33.45 -9.07
N LYS A 108 8.46 -32.51 -8.13
CA LYS A 108 7.35 -32.14 -7.24
C LYS A 108 6.45 -31.05 -7.81
N VAL A 109 6.89 -30.36 -8.86
CA VAL A 109 6.13 -29.25 -9.46
C VAL A 109 4.96 -29.79 -10.26
N VAL A 110 3.74 -29.40 -9.88
CA VAL A 110 2.49 -29.82 -10.55
C VAL A 110 1.86 -28.70 -11.39
N SER A 111 2.21 -27.44 -11.12
CA SER A 111 1.82 -26.27 -11.91
C SER A 111 3.04 -25.36 -12.05
N LEU A 112 3.34 -24.90 -13.26
CA LEU A 112 4.46 -24.03 -13.59
C LEU A 112 4.01 -22.91 -14.51
N SER A 113 4.42 -21.67 -14.23
CA SER A 113 4.29 -20.54 -15.13
C SER A 113 5.67 -20.10 -15.62
N LEU A 114 5.84 -19.93 -16.93
CA LEU A 114 7.07 -19.46 -17.58
C LEU A 114 6.84 -18.05 -18.12
N LEU A 115 7.21 -17.04 -17.33
CA LEU A 115 7.06 -15.64 -17.72
C LEU A 115 8.24 -15.20 -18.60
N TYR A 116 8.00 -14.24 -19.49
CA TYR A 116 9.09 -13.61 -20.24
C TYR A 116 9.93 -12.72 -19.30
N PRO A 117 11.27 -12.72 -19.44
CA PRO A 117 12.12 -11.90 -18.57
C PRO A 117 12.18 -10.44 -19.00
N VAL A 118 11.83 -9.54 -18.07
CA VAL A 118 11.75 -8.08 -18.28
C VAL A 118 13.11 -7.44 -18.57
N TYR A 119 14.18 -7.96 -17.96
CA TYR A 119 15.46 -7.23 -17.92
C TYR A 119 16.56 -7.81 -18.82
N GLU A 120 16.52 -9.10 -19.13
CA GLU A 120 17.56 -9.75 -19.94
C GLU A 120 16.97 -10.81 -20.85
N LYS A 121 17.33 -10.77 -22.14
CA LYS A 121 16.93 -11.77 -23.14
C LYS A 121 17.38 -13.19 -22.77
N ASP A 122 18.42 -13.29 -21.94
CA ASP A 122 19.01 -14.54 -21.47
C ASP A 122 18.72 -14.75 -19.97
N ASP A 123 17.46 -14.94 -19.58
CA ASP A 123 17.14 -15.26 -18.19
C ASP A 123 17.74 -16.63 -17.79
N PRO A 124 18.74 -16.65 -16.89
CA PRO A 124 19.39 -17.89 -16.48
C PRO A 124 18.41 -18.83 -15.77
N CYS A 125 17.36 -18.30 -15.14
CA CYS A 125 16.33 -19.08 -14.46
C CYS A 125 15.51 -19.90 -15.45
N ASN A 126 14.87 -19.22 -16.41
CA ASN A 126 14.11 -19.89 -17.47
C ASN A 126 14.96 -20.84 -18.30
N ASN A 127 16.20 -20.47 -18.63
CA ASN A 127 17.13 -21.34 -19.35
C ASN A 127 17.40 -22.65 -18.61
N LEU A 128 17.58 -22.60 -17.28
CA LEU A 128 17.76 -23.82 -16.49
C LEU A 128 16.47 -24.65 -16.40
N ILE A 129 15.32 -24.01 -16.21
CA ILE A 129 14.02 -24.68 -16.16
C ILE A 129 13.74 -25.41 -17.47
N ILE A 130 13.89 -24.71 -18.60
CA ILE A 130 13.67 -25.22 -19.95
C ILE A 130 14.62 -26.37 -20.25
N SER A 131 15.93 -26.21 -19.99
CA SER A 131 16.92 -27.28 -20.24
C SER A 131 16.67 -28.54 -19.40
N ASN A 132 15.98 -28.41 -18.27
CA ASN A 132 15.59 -29.51 -17.40
C ASN A 132 14.09 -29.89 -17.50
N SER A 133 13.38 -29.48 -18.57
CA SER A 133 11.94 -29.71 -18.72
C SER A 133 11.50 -31.17 -18.56
N LYS A 134 12.35 -32.14 -18.93
CA LYS A 134 12.10 -33.59 -18.75
C LYS A 134 12.00 -34.04 -17.28
N LYS A 135 12.50 -33.26 -16.33
CA LYS A 135 12.43 -33.58 -14.89
C LYS A 135 11.08 -33.28 -14.26
N PHE A 136 10.21 -32.54 -14.95
CA PHE A 136 8.89 -32.13 -14.49
C PHE A 136 7.85 -33.28 -14.61
N MET A 137 8.14 -34.42 -13.99
CA MET A 137 7.37 -35.66 -14.12
C MET A 137 5.95 -35.57 -13.55
N SER A 138 5.70 -34.64 -12.63
CA SER A 138 4.40 -34.42 -11.98
C SER A 138 3.61 -33.26 -12.58
N LEU A 139 4.15 -32.58 -13.60
CA LEU A 139 3.56 -31.37 -14.16
C LEU A 139 2.20 -31.68 -14.79
N ARG A 140 1.17 -30.96 -14.33
CA ARG A 140 -0.21 -31.06 -14.78
C ARG A 140 -0.66 -29.79 -15.49
N ARG A 141 -0.12 -28.64 -15.13
CA ARG A 141 -0.42 -27.35 -15.76
C ARG A 141 0.87 -26.64 -16.13
N LEU A 142 0.95 -26.16 -17.36
CA LEU A 142 2.01 -25.28 -17.84
C LEU A 142 1.35 -24.01 -18.37
N SER A 143 1.78 -22.84 -17.90
CA SER A 143 1.29 -21.54 -18.39
C SER A 143 2.41 -20.56 -18.71
N GLY A 144 2.09 -19.47 -19.42
CA GLY A 144 3.00 -18.35 -19.65
C GLY A 144 3.26 -18.03 -21.13
N ASP A 145 4.48 -17.53 -21.37
CA ASP A 145 4.89 -16.93 -22.64
C ASP A 145 5.05 -17.95 -23.77
N LEU A 146 4.60 -17.58 -24.97
CA LEU A 146 4.60 -18.39 -26.18
C LEU A 146 6.00 -18.88 -26.57
N GLU A 147 7.02 -18.04 -26.50
CA GLU A 147 8.39 -18.42 -26.84
C GLU A 147 8.95 -19.39 -25.79
N GLN A 148 8.77 -19.06 -24.50
CA GLN A 148 9.25 -19.90 -23.40
C GLN A 148 8.58 -21.28 -23.39
N ILE A 149 7.25 -21.34 -23.59
CA ILE A 149 6.51 -22.61 -23.70
C ILE A 149 6.96 -23.39 -24.93
N SER A 150 7.16 -22.72 -26.08
CA SER A 150 7.66 -23.38 -27.29
C SER A 150 9.02 -24.05 -27.04
N LEU A 151 9.96 -23.35 -26.40
CA LEU A 151 11.27 -23.87 -26.02
C LEU A 151 11.17 -25.01 -25.00
N PHE A 152 10.32 -24.86 -23.99
CA PHE A 152 10.07 -25.90 -22.98
C PHE A 152 9.56 -27.20 -23.63
N LEU A 153 8.54 -27.09 -24.48
CA LEU A 153 7.96 -28.23 -25.19
C LEU A 153 8.93 -28.85 -26.18
N LYS A 154 9.71 -28.04 -26.90
CA LYS A 154 10.78 -28.50 -27.78
C LYS A 154 11.76 -29.40 -27.03
N ASN A 155 12.24 -28.96 -25.87
CA ASN A 155 13.19 -29.75 -25.07
C ASN A 155 12.51 -30.97 -24.41
N LEU A 156 11.27 -30.81 -23.91
CA LEU A 156 10.52 -31.88 -23.25
C LEU A 156 10.29 -33.07 -24.19
N THR A 157 10.10 -32.78 -25.48
CA THR A 157 9.66 -33.74 -26.49
C THR A 157 10.76 -34.15 -27.46
N ASP A 158 12.00 -33.69 -27.27
CA ASP A 158 13.10 -33.88 -28.24
C ASP A 158 12.68 -33.44 -29.67
N ASN A 159 12.22 -32.19 -29.80
CA ASN A 159 11.67 -31.63 -31.04
C ASN A 159 10.43 -32.39 -31.56
N GLY A 160 9.64 -33.00 -30.67
CA GLY A 160 8.47 -33.80 -31.03
C GLY A 160 8.76 -35.28 -31.32
N GLU A 161 10.02 -35.71 -31.24
CA GLU A 161 10.44 -37.09 -31.57
C GLU A 161 10.31 -38.08 -30.40
N ALA A 162 10.23 -37.59 -29.16
CA ALA A 162 10.23 -38.44 -27.97
C ALA A 162 8.92 -39.26 -27.82
N ILE A 163 9.05 -40.58 -27.89
CA ILE A 163 7.97 -41.52 -27.64
C ILE A 163 7.77 -41.68 -26.12
N GLY A 164 6.52 -41.72 -25.67
CA GLY A 164 6.20 -41.92 -24.25
C GLY A 164 6.30 -40.67 -23.35
N THR A 165 6.67 -39.50 -23.88
CA THR A 165 6.66 -38.25 -23.11
C THR A 165 5.28 -37.97 -22.49
N LYS A 166 5.29 -37.69 -21.18
CA LYS A 166 4.12 -37.26 -20.42
C LYS A 166 3.96 -35.74 -20.56
N TYR A 167 2.85 -35.33 -21.18
CA TYR A 167 2.52 -33.91 -21.35
C TYR A 167 1.76 -33.37 -20.13
N PRO A 168 1.86 -32.07 -19.82
CA PRO A 168 1.01 -31.41 -18.82
C PRO A 168 -0.45 -31.47 -19.22
N ASN A 169 -1.36 -31.87 -18.33
CA ASN A 169 -2.81 -31.99 -18.61
C ASN A 169 -3.46 -30.75 -19.22
N LEU A 170 -2.91 -29.56 -18.96
CA LEU A 170 -3.36 -28.29 -19.49
C LEU A 170 -2.14 -27.42 -19.83
N ILE A 171 -2.14 -26.83 -21.02
CA ILE A 171 -1.16 -25.86 -21.47
C ILE A 171 -1.91 -24.57 -21.78
N VAL A 172 -1.55 -23.47 -21.11
CA VAL A 172 -2.15 -22.15 -21.33
C VAL A 172 -1.07 -21.21 -21.84
N ILE A 173 -1.20 -20.73 -23.07
CA ILE A 173 -0.25 -19.79 -23.64
C ILE A 173 -0.98 -18.46 -23.73
N ASP A 174 -0.59 -17.49 -22.92
CA ASP A 174 -1.37 -16.27 -22.68
C ASP A 174 -0.61 -14.98 -22.97
N SER A 175 0.67 -15.08 -23.29
CA SER A 175 1.54 -13.95 -23.52
C SER A 175 2.58 -14.22 -24.60
N TYR A 176 3.10 -13.16 -25.19
CA TYR A 176 4.27 -13.13 -26.06
C TYR A 176 5.01 -11.81 -25.80
N LEU A 177 6.26 -11.89 -25.32
CA LEU A 177 7.05 -10.72 -24.92
C LEU A 177 6.28 -9.85 -23.91
N GLU A 178 5.74 -10.48 -22.85
CA GLU A 178 4.98 -9.84 -21.74
C GLU A 178 3.63 -9.26 -22.12
N SER A 179 3.29 -9.25 -23.41
CA SER A 179 2.02 -8.74 -23.91
C SER A 179 1.08 -9.88 -24.24
N THR A 180 -0.23 -9.65 -24.18
CA THR A 180 -1.21 -10.61 -24.69
C THR A 180 -0.92 -10.92 -26.17
N ILE A 181 -1.10 -12.16 -26.59
CA ILE A 181 -0.69 -12.61 -27.93
C ILE A 181 -1.47 -11.86 -29.01
N VAL A 182 -0.78 -11.09 -29.84
CA VAL A 182 -1.31 -10.54 -31.08
C VAL A 182 -0.97 -11.51 -32.22
N LEU A 183 -1.98 -11.96 -32.96
CA LEU A 183 -1.79 -12.89 -34.07
C LEU A 183 -1.20 -12.18 -35.28
N ASN A 184 0.08 -12.42 -35.53
CA ASN A 184 0.84 -11.97 -36.68
C ASN A 184 1.69 -13.12 -37.22
N GLU A 185 2.44 -12.91 -38.30
CA GLU A 185 3.25 -13.97 -38.91
C GLU A 185 4.24 -14.61 -37.91
N THR A 186 4.87 -13.80 -37.05
CA THR A 186 5.83 -14.26 -36.05
C THR A 186 5.17 -15.15 -35.01
N THR A 187 4.08 -14.70 -34.39
CA THR A 187 3.37 -15.48 -33.35
C THR A 187 2.74 -16.73 -33.94
N LEU A 188 2.21 -16.68 -35.17
CA LEU A 188 1.70 -17.86 -35.88
C LEU A 188 2.78 -18.91 -36.15
N ASN A 189 4.00 -18.50 -36.49
CA ASN A 189 5.12 -19.43 -36.68
C ASN A 189 5.55 -20.10 -35.37
N LEU A 190 5.50 -19.38 -34.25
CA LEU A 190 5.74 -19.95 -32.92
C LEU A 190 4.62 -20.92 -32.51
N LEU A 191 3.36 -20.56 -32.73
CA LEU A 191 2.21 -21.45 -32.49
C LEU A 191 2.33 -22.74 -33.29
N ARG A 192 2.75 -22.66 -34.56
CA ARG A 192 3.06 -23.86 -35.38
C ARG A 192 4.16 -24.71 -34.76
N SER A 193 5.19 -24.08 -34.20
CA SER A 193 6.27 -24.79 -33.52
C SER A 193 5.74 -25.55 -32.29
N VAL A 194 4.89 -24.92 -31.49
CA VAL A 194 4.18 -25.58 -30.38
C VAL A 194 3.38 -26.79 -30.88
N GLU A 195 2.59 -26.65 -31.95
CA GLU A 195 1.82 -27.77 -32.49
C GLU A 195 2.67 -28.94 -33.00
N LEU A 196 3.86 -28.65 -33.54
CA LEU A 196 4.80 -29.66 -34.00
C LEU A 196 5.31 -30.51 -32.83
N TYR A 197 5.51 -29.90 -31.65
CA TYR A 197 5.99 -30.60 -30.45
C TYR A 197 4.88 -31.39 -29.73
N LEU A 198 3.62 -31.13 -30.03
CA LEU A 198 2.46 -31.78 -29.41
C LEU A 198 1.94 -32.98 -30.21
N LYS A 199 1.56 -34.05 -29.51
CA LYS A 199 0.85 -35.20 -30.12
C LYS A 199 -0.55 -34.80 -30.59
N LYS A 200 -1.06 -35.45 -31.64
CA LYS A 200 -2.41 -35.20 -32.19
C LYS A 200 -3.56 -35.39 -31.18
N SER A 201 -3.38 -36.22 -30.15
CA SER A 201 -4.40 -36.46 -29.12
C SER A 201 -4.48 -35.35 -28.06
N TYR A 202 -3.67 -34.29 -28.17
CA TYR A 202 -3.55 -33.24 -27.16
C TYR A 202 -4.35 -31.96 -27.45
N ASN A 203 -5.11 -31.94 -28.54
CA ASN A 203 -5.72 -30.73 -29.08
C ASN A 203 -6.67 -30.03 -28.09
N GLU A 204 -7.40 -30.76 -27.25
CA GLU A 204 -8.39 -30.17 -26.34
C GLU A 204 -7.78 -29.59 -25.06
N LYS A 205 -6.47 -29.72 -24.88
CA LYS A 205 -5.74 -29.38 -23.65
C LYS A 205 -4.81 -28.18 -23.80
N VAL A 206 -4.82 -27.53 -24.96
CA VAL A 206 -4.04 -26.33 -25.22
C VAL A 206 -4.99 -25.16 -25.36
N CYS A 207 -4.74 -24.11 -24.59
CA CYS A 207 -5.50 -22.87 -24.58
C CYS A 207 -4.56 -21.76 -25.08
N TYR A 208 -4.92 -21.09 -26.17
CA TYR A 208 -4.22 -19.91 -26.67
C TYR A 208 -5.04 -18.68 -26.31
N VAL A 209 -4.53 -17.85 -25.41
CA VAL A 209 -5.17 -16.59 -25.03
C VAL A 209 -4.59 -15.47 -25.89
N VAL A 210 -5.41 -14.97 -26.80
CA VAL A 210 -5.04 -13.93 -27.76
C VAL A 210 -5.69 -12.61 -27.37
N ALA A 211 -5.06 -11.50 -27.75
CA ALA A 211 -5.59 -10.17 -27.51
C ALA A 211 -6.91 -10.02 -28.27
N GLU A 212 -6.91 -10.39 -29.55
CA GLU A 212 -8.03 -10.21 -30.46
C GLU A 212 -8.13 -11.39 -31.42
N VAL A 213 -9.36 -11.78 -31.79
CA VAL A 213 -9.60 -12.65 -32.95
C VAL A 213 -9.16 -11.90 -34.20
N PRO A 214 -8.32 -12.48 -35.08
CA PRO A 214 -7.95 -11.82 -36.32
C PRO A 214 -9.17 -11.77 -37.24
N GLU A 215 -9.34 -10.65 -37.95
CA GLU A 215 -10.40 -10.51 -38.96
C GLU A 215 -10.34 -11.65 -39.99
N ASP A 216 -9.12 -12.00 -40.41
CA ASP A 216 -8.85 -13.18 -41.23
C ASP A 216 -8.86 -14.45 -40.38
N ARG A 217 -10.04 -15.08 -40.30
CA ARG A 217 -10.24 -16.35 -39.61
C ARG A 217 -9.40 -17.49 -40.15
N SER A 218 -8.91 -17.41 -41.39
CA SER A 218 -8.04 -18.46 -41.93
C SER A 218 -6.76 -18.62 -41.09
N LEU A 219 -6.31 -17.55 -40.42
CA LEU A 219 -5.18 -17.57 -39.50
C LEU A 219 -5.42 -18.45 -38.26
N ILE A 220 -6.68 -18.56 -37.79
CA ILE A 220 -7.06 -19.46 -36.70
C ILE A 220 -7.14 -20.90 -37.21
N ASP A 221 -7.73 -21.12 -38.38
CA ASP A 221 -7.84 -22.46 -38.98
C ASP A 221 -6.47 -23.09 -39.27
N PHE A 222 -5.40 -22.27 -39.29
CA PHE A 222 -4.01 -22.71 -39.39
C PHE A 222 -3.50 -23.43 -38.14
N VAL A 223 -4.08 -23.18 -36.96
CA VAL A 223 -3.73 -23.83 -35.69
C VAL A 223 -4.84 -24.83 -35.36
N LYS A 224 -4.56 -26.11 -35.63
CA LYS A 224 -5.53 -27.22 -35.53
C LYS A 224 -5.63 -27.83 -34.14
N LYS A 225 -4.67 -27.52 -33.26
CA LYS A 225 -4.46 -28.15 -31.96
C LYS A 225 -4.52 -27.09 -30.85
N GLY A 226 -5.73 -26.74 -30.46
CA GLY A 226 -5.99 -25.92 -29.28
C GLY A 226 -7.32 -25.20 -29.37
N LYS A 227 -7.71 -24.61 -28.25
CA LYS A 227 -8.83 -23.69 -28.15
C LYS A 227 -8.28 -22.28 -28.10
N PHE A 228 -8.84 -21.41 -28.93
CA PHE A 228 -8.55 -19.99 -28.88
C PHE A 228 -9.50 -19.33 -27.90
N TYR A 229 -8.93 -18.41 -27.16
CA TYR A 229 -9.54 -17.73 -26.07
C TYR A 229 -9.19 -16.26 -26.25
N CYS A 230 -10.17 -15.38 -26.21
CA CYS A 230 -9.88 -13.96 -26.25
C CYS A 230 -9.75 -13.46 -24.83
N LYS A 231 -8.66 -12.73 -24.55
CA LYS A 231 -8.53 -11.96 -23.32
C LYS A 231 -9.52 -10.80 -23.34
N ASN A 232 -9.67 -10.18 -24.51
CA ASN A 232 -10.49 -9.01 -24.71
C ASN A 232 -11.80 -9.35 -25.41
N ALA A 233 -12.93 -8.92 -24.85
CA ALA A 233 -14.21 -8.98 -25.52
C ALA A 233 -14.58 -7.61 -26.15
N GLY A 234 -14.68 -7.58 -27.49
CA GLY A 234 -15.17 -6.45 -28.29
C GLY A 234 -16.36 -6.84 -29.20
N SER A 235 -17.04 -5.86 -29.81
CA SER A 235 -18.27 -6.06 -30.62
C SER A 235 -18.13 -7.12 -31.72
N VAL A 236 -17.02 -7.10 -32.46
CA VAL A 236 -16.72 -8.04 -33.56
C VAL A 236 -16.60 -9.49 -33.05
N MET A 237 -16.43 -9.68 -31.74
CA MET A 237 -16.16 -10.97 -31.10
C MET A 237 -17.39 -11.61 -30.44
N CYS A 238 -18.54 -10.91 -30.44
CA CYS A 238 -19.79 -11.38 -29.84
C CYS A 238 -20.41 -12.62 -30.54
N ASN A 239 -19.82 -13.13 -31.62
CA ASN A 239 -20.38 -14.25 -32.38
C ASN A 239 -19.77 -15.66 -32.09
N LYS A 240 -18.89 -15.86 -31.09
CA LYS A 240 -18.33 -17.20 -30.73
C LYS A 240 -18.09 -17.51 -29.24
N ASP A 241 -18.30 -18.77 -28.83
CA ASP A 241 -18.45 -19.26 -27.45
C ASP A 241 -17.19 -19.29 -26.53
N ASP A 242 -16.07 -18.65 -26.89
CA ASP A 242 -14.78 -18.88 -26.19
C ASP A 242 -14.14 -17.58 -25.67
N ILE A 243 -14.77 -16.95 -24.67
CA ILE A 243 -14.12 -15.88 -23.88
C ILE A 243 -13.42 -16.51 -22.68
N PHE A 244 -12.21 -16.08 -22.36
CA PHE A 244 -11.42 -16.68 -21.29
C PHE A 244 -11.36 -15.79 -20.07
N GLY A 245 -12.11 -16.18 -19.03
CA GLY A 245 -11.90 -15.65 -17.69
C GLY A 245 -10.73 -16.39 -17.05
N VAL A 246 -9.66 -15.67 -16.70
CA VAL A 246 -8.58 -16.21 -15.86
C VAL A 246 -8.94 -15.89 -14.42
N CYS A 247 -9.07 -16.91 -13.57
CA CYS A 247 -9.15 -16.73 -12.11
C CYS A 247 -10.29 -15.85 -11.58
N GLY A 248 -11.30 -15.53 -12.41
CA GLY A 248 -12.40 -14.66 -12.04
C GLY A 248 -12.25 -13.21 -12.50
N ASP A 249 -11.23 -12.91 -13.30
CA ASP A 249 -11.04 -11.62 -13.96
C ASP A 249 -11.44 -11.72 -15.43
N PHE A 250 -12.17 -10.70 -15.90
CA PHE A 250 -12.62 -10.58 -17.28
C PHE A 250 -12.19 -9.22 -17.85
N GLU A 251 -11.68 -9.18 -19.07
CA GLU A 251 -11.27 -7.94 -19.73
C GLU A 251 -12.17 -7.67 -20.95
N LEU A 252 -12.91 -6.56 -20.90
CA LEU A 252 -13.58 -5.94 -22.04
C LEU A 252 -12.59 -4.99 -22.70
N SER A 253 -12.22 -5.27 -23.95
CA SER A 253 -11.42 -4.32 -24.71
C SER A 253 -11.93 -4.18 -26.15
N GLY A 254 -11.86 -2.96 -26.64
CA GLY A 254 -12.30 -2.58 -27.99
C GLY A 254 -13.61 -1.80 -28.00
N GLU A 255 -13.90 -1.14 -29.13
CA GLU A 255 -15.17 -0.43 -29.31
C GLU A 255 -16.32 -1.43 -29.34
N VAL A 256 -17.18 -1.43 -28.32
CA VAL A 256 -18.49 -2.07 -28.42
C VAL A 256 -19.33 -1.20 -29.37
N GLU A 257 -19.30 -1.53 -30.66
CA GLU A 257 -20.06 -0.80 -31.69
C GLU A 257 -21.54 -0.68 -31.29
N ARG A 258 -22.08 0.52 -31.55
CA ARG A 258 -23.35 1.12 -31.07
C ARG A 258 -24.65 0.38 -31.40
N LYS A 259 -24.64 -0.88 -31.81
CA LYS A 259 -25.85 -1.64 -32.10
C LYS A 259 -26.28 -2.38 -30.85
N GLY A 260 -27.49 -2.09 -30.35
CA GLY A 260 -28.01 -2.69 -29.11
C GLY A 260 -28.07 -4.23 -29.11
N GLU A 261 -27.99 -4.89 -30.27
CA GLU A 261 -27.94 -6.36 -30.37
C GLU A 261 -26.56 -6.93 -29.94
N ASP A 262 -25.45 -6.26 -30.25
CA ASP A 262 -24.11 -6.71 -29.86
C ASP A 262 -23.90 -6.60 -28.34
N LEU A 263 -24.38 -5.50 -27.74
CA LEU A 263 -24.39 -5.32 -26.28
C LEU A 263 -25.23 -6.36 -25.56
N LYS A 264 -26.37 -6.74 -26.13
CA LYS A 264 -27.23 -7.79 -25.55
C LYS A 264 -26.52 -9.15 -25.57
N ILE A 265 -25.89 -9.51 -26.70
CA ILE A 265 -25.13 -10.76 -26.82
C ILE A 265 -23.92 -10.74 -25.88
N LEU A 266 -23.25 -9.62 -25.75
CA LEU A 266 -22.16 -9.42 -24.80
C LEU A 266 -22.65 -9.64 -23.36
N ASN A 267 -23.75 -9.01 -22.94
CA ASN A 267 -24.33 -9.18 -21.61
C ASN A 267 -24.74 -10.64 -21.34
N GLU A 268 -25.41 -11.30 -22.28
CA GLU A 268 -25.79 -12.72 -22.17
C GLU A 268 -24.57 -13.62 -21.97
N ARG A 269 -23.44 -13.30 -22.60
CA ARG A 269 -22.21 -14.09 -22.53
C ARG A 269 -21.33 -13.77 -21.33
N ILE A 270 -21.27 -12.51 -20.93
CA ILE A 270 -20.68 -12.13 -19.66
C ILE A 270 -21.48 -12.89 -18.57
N GLY A 271 -22.81 -12.84 -18.58
CA GLY A 271 -23.65 -13.63 -17.67
C GLY A 271 -23.33 -15.13 -17.70
N ALA A 272 -23.37 -15.76 -18.87
CA ALA A 272 -23.13 -17.20 -18.99
C ALA A 272 -21.73 -17.66 -18.54
N ASN A 273 -20.69 -16.85 -18.77
CA ASN A 273 -19.32 -17.18 -18.36
C ASN A 273 -19.04 -16.83 -16.89
N LEU A 274 -19.59 -15.72 -16.39
CA LEU A 274 -19.42 -15.27 -15.00
C LEU A 274 -20.37 -15.97 -14.01
N ASP A 275 -21.39 -16.69 -14.47
CA ASP A 275 -22.16 -17.60 -13.61
C ASP A 275 -21.43 -18.93 -13.39
N ALA A 276 -20.54 -19.31 -14.34
CA ALA A 276 -19.75 -20.54 -14.29
C ALA A 276 -18.39 -20.35 -13.59
N ALA A 277 -17.77 -19.18 -13.78
CA ALA A 277 -16.59 -18.75 -13.04
C ALA A 277 -17.05 -17.89 -11.86
N SER A 278 -16.54 -18.12 -10.65
CA SER A 278 -16.76 -17.20 -9.52
C SER A 278 -16.01 -15.88 -9.78
N ALA A 279 -16.47 -15.11 -10.75
CA ALA A 279 -15.80 -13.90 -11.20
C ALA A 279 -16.09 -12.76 -10.26
N PHE A 280 -15.04 -12.02 -9.90
CA PHE A 280 -15.12 -10.90 -8.99
C PHE A 280 -14.83 -9.59 -9.71
N SER A 281 -13.99 -9.57 -10.77
CA SER A 281 -13.51 -8.33 -11.40
C SER A 281 -13.72 -8.25 -12.91
N LEU A 282 -14.13 -7.09 -13.41
CA LEU A 282 -14.35 -6.80 -14.83
C LEU A 282 -13.59 -5.53 -15.24
N THR A 283 -12.60 -5.65 -16.13
CA THR A 283 -11.77 -4.53 -16.63
C THR A 283 -12.23 -4.04 -17.98
N HIS A 284 -12.51 -2.74 -18.16
CA HIS A 284 -12.94 -2.14 -19.42
C HIS A 284 -11.87 -1.19 -19.98
N LYS A 285 -11.27 -1.56 -21.11
CA LYS A 285 -10.31 -0.76 -21.87
C LYS A 285 -10.98 -0.25 -23.14
N TYR A 286 -11.17 1.06 -23.23
CA TYR A 286 -11.82 1.80 -24.34
C TYR A 286 -13.36 1.78 -24.33
N MET A 287 -13.96 2.97 -24.23
CA MET A 287 -15.38 3.18 -24.45
C MET A 287 -15.63 4.31 -25.43
N SER A 288 -16.52 4.08 -26.39
CA SER A 288 -17.09 5.14 -27.22
C SER A 288 -18.35 5.70 -26.55
N ASN A 289 -18.74 6.93 -26.90
CA ASN A 289 -19.99 7.51 -26.42
C ASN A 289 -21.17 6.73 -27.02
N THR A 290 -21.74 5.82 -26.23
CA THR A 290 -22.89 5.01 -26.58
C THR A 290 -24.05 5.37 -25.66
N GLU A 291 -25.25 5.53 -26.21
CA GLU A 291 -26.48 5.80 -25.44
C GLU A 291 -26.99 4.59 -24.64
N TYR A 292 -26.32 3.44 -24.70
CA TYR A 292 -26.81 2.18 -24.14
C TYR A 292 -26.19 1.86 -22.80
N SER A 293 -27.02 1.50 -21.83
CA SER A 293 -26.58 1.03 -20.52
C SER A 293 -26.07 -0.40 -20.55
N LEU A 294 -24.83 -0.63 -20.10
CA LEU A 294 -24.30 -1.97 -19.88
C LEU A 294 -24.90 -2.55 -18.59
N GLU A 295 -25.59 -3.68 -18.70
CA GLU A 295 -26.12 -4.41 -17.54
C GLU A 295 -25.08 -5.45 -17.10
N LEU A 296 -24.48 -5.22 -15.93
CA LEU A 296 -23.50 -6.12 -15.35
C LEU A 296 -24.22 -7.28 -14.63
N PRO A 297 -23.74 -8.54 -14.77
CA PRO A 297 -24.26 -9.66 -14.00
C PRO A 297 -24.09 -9.47 -12.49
N ASP A 298 -24.98 -10.09 -11.70
CA ASP A 298 -25.01 -9.99 -10.22
C ASP A 298 -23.76 -10.54 -9.53
N SER A 299 -22.98 -11.35 -10.26
CA SER A 299 -21.70 -11.89 -9.80
C SER A 299 -20.56 -10.88 -9.86
N VAL A 300 -20.63 -9.84 -10.70
CA VAL A 300 -19.60 -8.81 -10.78
C VAL A 300 -19.68 -7.89 -9.56
N ARG A 301 -18.62 -7.87 -8.75
CA ARG A 301 -18.51 -7.01 -7.56
C ARG A 301 -17.41 -5.96 -7.68
N GLU A 302 -16.38 -6.22 -8.46
CA GLU A 302 -15.31 -5.29 -8.80
C GLU A 302 -15.40 -4.89 -10.27
N TYR A 303 -15.31 -3.60 -10.54
CA TYR A 303 -15.30 -3.04 -11.89
C TYR A 303 -14.10 -2.11 -12.07
N ASN A 304 -13.26 -2.43 -13.03
CA ASN A 304 -12.03 -1.70 -13.33
C ASN A 304 -12.20 -0.98 -14.67
N ILE A 305 -11.92 0.31 -14.73
CA ILE A 305 -11.99 1.12 -15.94
C ILE A 305 -10.59 1.61 -16.25
N CYS A 306 -10.03 1.17 -17.37
CA CYS A 306 -8.67 1.50 -17.79
C CYS A 306 -8.72 2.15 -19.18
N VAL A 307 -9.03 3.44 -19.25
CA VAL A 307 -9.21 4.12 -20.54
C VAL A 307 -8.01 5.01 -20.82
N SER A 308 -7.11 4.58 -21.70
CA SER A 308 -6.02 5.44 -22.17
C SER A 308 -6.59 6.58 -23.02
N SER A 309 -6.74 7.77 -22.42
CA SER A 309 -7.09 9.05 -23.04
C SER A 309 -8.22 8.99 -24.09
N LEU A 310 -9.42 9.46 -23.71
CA LEU A 310 -10.38 9.88 -24.74
C LEU A 310 -9.70 10.96 -25.61
N PRO A 311 -9.80 10.89 -26.95
CA PRO A 311 -9.19 11.88 -27.84
C PRO A 311 -9.63 13.26 -27.39
N GLU A 312 -8.66 14.15 -27.15
CA GLU A 312 -8.80 15.52 -26.62
C GLU A 312 -10.18 16.12 -26.92
N LEU A 313 -11.16 15.87 -26.05
CA LEU A 313 -12.45 16.51 -26.16
C LEU A 313 -12.22 17.92 -25.65
N VAL A 314 -12.07 18.83 -26.60
CA VAL A 314 -11.81 20.27 -26.40
C VAL A 314 -12.94 20.99 -25.65
N ASP A 315 -14.07 20.30 -25.41
CA ASP A 315 -15.24 20.85 -24.73
C ASP A 315 -15.46 20.17 -23.37
N ALA A 316 -15.83 20.98 -22.37
CA ALA A 316 -16.04 20.64 -20.95
C ALA A 316 -17.17 19.63 -20.64
N ASN A 317 -17.53 18.79 -21.61
CA ASN A 317 -18.57 17.78 -21.46
C ASN A 317 -17.96 16.51 -20.87
N TYR A 318 -18.20 16.28 -19.57
CA TYR A 318 -17.87 15.01 -18.93
C TYR A 318 -18.62 13.86 -19.62
N PHE A 319 -17.90 12.77 -19.87
CA PHE A 319 -18.49 11.53 -20.36
C PHE A 319 -19.25 10.84 -19.23
N LYS A 320 -20.60 10.77 -19.32
CA LYS A 320 -21.41 10.00 -18.38
C LYS A 320 -21.32 8.51 -18.73
N TYR A 321 -20.79 7.69 -17.83
CA TYR A 321 -20.76 6.24 -18.09
C TYR A 321 -22.17 5.66 -18.04
N PRO A 322 -22.60 4.94 -19.08
CA PRO A 322 -23.89 4.28 -19.09
C PRO A 322 -23.76 2.92 -18.39
N ILE A 323 -23.35 2.90 -17.13
CA ILE A 323 -23.21 1.66 -16.35
C ILE A 323 -23.99 1.81 -15.07
N ASN A 324 -24.78 0.79 -14.74
CA ASN A 324 -25.45 0.71 -13.47
C ASN A 324 -24.52 0.11 -12.42
N PHE A 325 -24.02 0.96 -11.50
CA PHE A 325 -23.10 0.54 -10.44
C PHE A 325 -23.78 -0.05 -9.19
N ASN A 326 -25.12 -0.26 -9.19
CA ASN A 326 -25.91 -0.71 -8.02
C ASN A 326 -25.48 -2.05 -7.39
N LYS A 327 -24.57 -2.80 -8.02
CA LYS A 327 -24.06 -4.09 -7.54
C LYS A 327 -22.54 -4.12 -7.39
N ILE A 328 -21.88 -3.03 -7.73
CA ILE A 328 -20.43 -2.92 -7.72
C ILE A 328 -20.00 -2.44 -6.35
N GLU A 329 -19.24 -3.29 -5.67
CA GLU A 329 -18.67 -3.07 -4.34
C GLU A 329 -17.29 -2.39 -4.44
N VAL A 330 -16.53 -2.66 -5.50
CA VAL A 330 -15.20 -2.08 -5.73
C VAL A 330 -15.14 -1.47 -7.12
N LEU A 331 -14.83 -0.18 -7.22
CA LEU A 331 -14.67 0.52 -8.50
C LEU A 331 -13.26 1.07 -8.60
N LYS A 332 -12.49 0.64 -9.61
CA LYS A 332 -11.14 1.14 -9.87
C LYS A 332 -11.09 1.88 -11.19
N LEU A 333 -10.56 3.11 -11.20
CA LEU A 333 -10.31 3.88 -12.40
C LEU A 333 -8.80 4.06 -12.54
N VAL A 334 -8.24 3.67 -13.68
CA VAL A 334 -6.80 3.79 -13.97
C VAL A 334 -6.59 4.55 -15.27
N SER A 335 -5.88 5.66 -15.18
CA SER A 335 -5.56 6.56 -16.30
C SER A 335 -6.77 7.13 -17.03
N VAL A 336 -7.90 7.24 -16.33
CA VAL A 336 -9.19 7.68 -16.89
C VAL A 336 -9.28 9.21 -16.90
N SER A 337 -9.85 9.80 -17.96
CA SER A 337 -10.03 11.26 -18.01
C SER A 337 -11.40 11.73 -18.53
N ASN A 338 -11.86 12.89 -18.04
CA ASN A 338 -13.10 13.57 -18.45
C ASN A 338 -14.35 12.72 -18.25
N VAL A 339 -14.54 12.19 -17.04
CA VAL A 339 -15.59 11.22 -16.73
C VAL A 339 -16.53 11.75 -15.67
N SER A 340 -17.84 11.50 -15.83
CA SER A 340 -18.82 11.64 -14.76
C SER A 340 -19.45 10.28 -14.44
N LEU A 341 -19.34 9.86 -13.17
CA LEU A 341 -19.91 8.62 -12.68
C LEU A 341 -20.99 8.91 -11.64
N GLU A 342 -22.10 8.21 -11.74
CA GLU A 342 -23.15 8.21 -10.73
C GLU A 342 -22.87 7.04 -9.77
N VAL A 343 -22.41 7.36 -8.58
CA VAL A 343 -22.09 6.39 -7.52
C VAL A 343 -23.38 5.93 -6.86
N THR A 344 -23.42 4.67 -6.44
CA THR A 344 -24.61 4.04 -5.88
C THR A 344 -24.28 3.44 -4.50
N ASN A 345 -25.30 3.05 -3.75
CA ASN A 345 -25.14 2.59 -2.35
C ASN A 345 -24.39 1.27 -2.18
N ALA A 346 -24.12 0.52 -3.26
CA ALA A 346 -23.38 -0.74 -3.17
C ALA A 346 -21.86 -0.55 -3.10
N LEU A 347 -21.35 0.65 -3.40
CA LEU A 347 -19.92 0.88 -3.53
C LEU A 347 -19.24 1.01 -2.17
N ASN A 348 -18.38 0.04 -1.83
CA ASN A 348 -17.60 0.02 -0.59
C ASN A 348 -16.18 0.58 -0.78
N CYS A 349 -15.57 0.40 -1.95
CA CYS A 349 -14.21 0.85 -2.22
C CYS A 349 -14.13 1.56 -3.58
N LEU A 350 -13.48 2.73 -3.60
CA LEU A 350 -13.26 3.52 -4.79
C LEU A 350 -11.77 3.84 -4.94
N GLU A 351 -11.14 3.32 -6.00
CA GLU A 351 -9.72 3.50 -6.28
C GLU A 351 -9.54 4.31 -7.57
N LEU A 352 -8.73 5.37 -7.52
CA LEU A 352 -8.37 6.21 -8.65
C LEU A 352 -6.85 6.29 -8.78
N LYS A 353 -6.32 5.95 -9.96
CA LYS A 353 -4.89 6.03 -10.24
C LYS A 353 -4.65 6.78 -11.54
N SER A 354 -3.82 7.83 -11.49
CA SER A 354 -3.47 8.64 -12.67
C SER A 354 -4.67 9.22 -13.42
N CYS A 355 -5.76 9.54 -12.73
CA CYS A 355 -7.01 10.01 -13.33
C CYS A 355 -7.05 11.55 -13.47
N ASP A 356 -7.89 12.05 -14.37
CA ASP A 356 -8.00 13.49 -14.65
C ASP A 356 -9.45 13.93 -14.93
N PHE A 357 -9.93 15.04 -14.37
CA PHE A 357 -11.30 15.53 -14.60
C PHE A 357 -12.38 14.45 -14.38
N CYS A 358 -12.35 13.78 -13.23
CA CYS A 358 -13.38 12.83 -12.83
C CYS A 358 -14.39 13.49 -11.87
N VAL A 359 -15.67 13.33 -12.14
CA VAL A 359 -16.77 13.86 -11.32
C VAL A 359 -17.64 12.72 -10.84
N PHE A 360 -17.71 12.52 -9.54
CA PHE A 360 -18.59 11.56 -8.91
C PHE A 360 -19.83 12.27 -8.43
N THR A 361 -20.99 11.88 -8.94
CA THR A 361 -22.30 12.35 -8.51
C THR A 361 -23.06 11.24 -7.80
N ASN A 362 -24.09 11.60 -7.04
CA ASN A 362 -25.05 10.65 -6.47
C ASN A 362 -26.46 11.22 -6.61
N ASP A 363 -27.46 10.34 -6.67
CA ASP A 363 -28.87 10.72 -6.56
C ASP A 363 -29.17 11.27 -5.15
N GLU A 364 -30.11 12.20 -5.05
CA GLU A 364 -30.33 13.03 -3.86
C GLU A 364 -30.77 12.21 -2.62
N ASP A 365 -31.25 10.98 -2.81
CA ASP A 365 -31.85 10.14 -1.77
C ASP A 365 -30.99 8.92 -1.35
N SER A 366 -29.83 8.69 -1.97
CA SER A 366 -28.99 7.52 -1.69
C SER A 366 -27.94 7.81 -0.61
N LEU A 367 -27.98 7.07 0.50
CA LEU A 367 -26.88 7.04 1.47
C LEU A 367 -25.80 6.10 0.94
N ILE A 368 -24.66 6.66 0.53
CA ILE A 368 -23.50 5.87 0.12
C ILE A 368 -22.67 5.57 1.37
N ALA A 369 -22.34 4.30 1.60
CA ALA A 369 -21.39 3.86 2.60
C ALA A 369 -20.15 3.31 1.89
N ILE A 370 -19.08 4.10 1.86
CA ILE A 370 -17.79 3.74 1.30
C ILE A 370 -16.83 3.46 2.47
N GLU A 371 -16.25 2.28 2.55
CA GLU A 371 -15.21 1.97 3.54
C GLU A 371 -13.90 2.69 3.18
N GLU A 372 -13.57 2.78 1.89
CA GLU A 372 -12.29 3.32 1.44
C GLU A 372 -12.38 4.12 0.12
N ILE A 373 -11.80 5.32 0.13
CA ILE A 373 -11.48 6.10 -1.07
C ILE A 373 -9.96 6.21 -1.17
N PHE A 374 -9.39 5.67 -2.24
CA PHE A 374 -7.96 5.74 -2.54
C PHE A 374 -7.75 6.51 -3.84
N VAL A 375 -6.96 7.58 -3.80
CA VAL A 375 -6.62 8.41 -4.96
C VAL A 375 -5.10 8.56 -5.01
N GLU A 376 -4.50 8.27 -6.16
CA GLU A 376 -3.06 8.38 -6.39
C GLU A 376 -2.76 8.99 -7.76
N ASP A 377 -1.79 9.90 -7.81
CA ASP A 377 -1.29 10.59 -9.01
C ASP A 377 -2.40 11.22 -9.87
N SER A 378 -3.53 11.62 -9.27
CA SER A 378 -4.72 12.07 -9.99
C SER A 378 -4.96 13.58 -9.85
N LYS A 379 -5.74 14.16 -10.77
CA LYS A 379 -6.02 15.60 -10.74
C LYS A 379 -7.43 15.97 -11.15
N HIS A 380 -7.90 17.13 -10.68
CA HIS A 380 -9.22 17.69 -10.98
C HIS A 380 -10.37 16.71 -10.66
N ILE A 381 -10.26 16.00 -9.54
CA ILE A 381 -11.26 15.02 -9.10
C ILE A 381 -12.28 15.73 -8.22
N ARG A 382 -13.57 15.55 -8.51
CA ARG A 382 -14.65 16.17 -7.76
C ARG A 382 -15.65 15.15 -7.29
N PHE A 383 -15.93 15.16 -6.00
CA PHE A 383 -16.99 14.39 -5.38
C PHE A 383 -18.14 15.35 -5.08
N LEU A 384 -19.22 15.27 -5.86
CA LEU A 384 -20.40 16.12 -5.75
C LEU A 384 -21.57 15.26 -5.26
N THR A 385 -22.15 15.56 -4.11
CA THR A 385 -23.38 14.86 -3.65
C THR A 385 -24.26 15.83 -2.90
N HIS A 386 -25.56 15.59 -2.95
CA HIS A 386 -26.54 16.27 -2.10
C HIS A 386 -26.84 15.45 -0.84
N SER A 387 -26.47 14.17 -0.81
CA SER A 387 -26.73 13.25 0.31
C SER A 387 -25.52 13.10 1.24
N GLU A 388 -25.74 12.56 2.43
CA GLU A 388 -24.66 12.22 3.35
C GLU A 388 -23.97 10.94 2.88
N ALA A 389 -22.64 10.97 2.80
CA ALA A 389 -21.82 9.80 2.52
C ALA A 389 -21.14 9.37 3.82
N ILE A 390 -21.19 8.09 4.16
CA ILE A 390 -20.36 7.53 5.21
C ILE A 390 -19.06 7.10 4.53
N VAL A 391 -17.94 7.73 4.88
CA VAL A 391 -16.62 7.34 4.35
C VAL A 391 -15.69 7.07 5.51
N GLU A 392 -15.23 5.83 5.69
CA GLU A 392 -14.37 5.46 6.82
C GLU A 392 -12.91 5.89 6.60
N ASN A 393 -12.35 5.64 5.41
CA ASN A 393 -10.95 5.93 5.10
C ASN A 393 -10.81 6.72 3.79
N VAL A 394 -9.97 7.75 3.80
CA VAL A 394 -9.62 8.55 2.63
C VAL A 394 -8.10 8.63 2.53
N HIS A 395 -7.54 8.17 1.42
CA HIS A 395 -6.11 8.21 1.14
C HIS A 395 -5.86 8.94 -0.18
N LEU A 396 -5.05 10.00 -0.15
CA LEU A 396 -4.71 10.86 -1.29
C LEU A 396 -3.19 10.96 -1.41
N PHE A 397 -2.62 10.58 -2.55
CA PHE A 397 -1.17 10.55 -2.79
C PHE A 397 -0.81 11.27 -4.09
N SER A 398 0.04 12.30 -4.00
CA SER A 398 0.55 13.04 -5.17
C SER A 398 -0.55 13.67 -6.04
N ASP A 399 -1.69 14.01 -5.43
CA ASP A 399 -2.87 14.47 -6.15
C ASP A 399 -2.93 15.99 -6.33
N THR A 400 -3.71 16.49 -7.28
CA THR A 400 -3.88 17.94 -7.48
C THR A 400 -5.33 18.34 -7.73
N GLU A 401 -5.86 19.31 -6.99
CA GLU A 401 -7.23 19.83 -7.14
C GLU A 401 -8.29 18.73 -6.93
N ILE A 402 -8.32 18.20 -5.70
CA ILE A 402 -9.29 17.19 -5.26
C ILE A 402 -10.35 17.88 -4.41
N ASP A 403 -11.60 17.93 -4.88
CA ASP A 403 -12.70 18.60 -4.20
C ASP A 403 -13.72 17.57 -3.68
N PHE A 404 -13.73 17.34 -2.38
CA PHE A 404 -14.81 16.67 -1.66
C PHE A 404 -15.91 17.65 -1.30
N ASN A 405 -16.92 17.80 -2.16
CA ASN A 405 -18.17 18.48 -1.83
C ASN A 405 -19.23 17.47 -1.33
N TRP A 406 -18.76 16.49 -0.55
CA TRP A 406 -19.57 15.49 0.12
C TRP A 406 -19.72 15.84 1.59
N SER A 407 -20.95 15.69 2.12
CA SER A 407 -21.16 15.64 3.57
C SER A 407 -20.69 14.28 4.07
N ILE A 408 -19.38 14.16 4.28
CA ILE A 408 -18.75 12.92 4.73
C ILE A 408 -18.97 12.75 6.23
N LYS A 409 -19.45 11.58 6.67
CA LYS A 409 -19.64 11.18 8.07
C LYS A 409 -18.80 9.97 8.44
N ASN A 410 -18.52 9.84 9.74
CA ASN A 410 -17.84 8.70 10.38
C ASN A 410 -16.44 8.37 9.84
N THR A 411 -15.75 9.34 9.23
CA THR A 411 -14.37 9.11 8.80
C THR A 411 -13.47 8.86 9.99
N GLU A 412 -12.72 7.77 9.92
CA GLU A 412 -11.76 7.32 10.91
C GLU A 412 -10.34 7.74 10.51
N ASN A 413 -10.01 7.71 9.22
CA ASN A 413 -8.66 8.06 8.75
C ASN A 413 -8.71 8.93 7.48
N VAL A 414 -7.92 10.00 7.47
CA VAL A 414 -7.67 10.85 6.30
C VAL A 414 -6.16 11.01 6.16
N GLU A 415 -5.61 10.46 5.09
CA GLU A 415 -4.20 10.53 4.74
C GLU A 415 -4.02 11.33 3.45
N ILE A 416 -3.19 12.37 3.48
CA ILE A 416 -2.94 13.26 2.35
C ILE A 416 -1.43 13.48 2.24
N VAL A 417 -0.81 12.91 1.21
CA VAL A 417 0.65 12.89 1.06
C VAL A 417 1.04 13.46 -0.29
N GLU A 418 1.93 14.45 -0.32
CA GLU A 418 2.43 15.09 -1.55
C GLU A 418 1.34 15.70 -2.46
N SER A 419 0.16 16.01 -1.92
CA SER A 419 -0.99 16.50 -2.69
C SER A 419 -1.15 18.02 -2.63
N ARG A 420 -1.85 18.60 -3.62
CA ARG A 420 -2.10 20.04 -3.76
C ARG A 420 -3.57 20.37 -3.95
N ASN A 421 -4.03 21.49 -3.38
CA ASN A 421 -5.40 22.01 -3.56
C ASN A 421 -6.47 20.96 -3.19
N VAL A 422 -6.35 20.32 -2.03
CA VAL A 422 -7.33 19.33 -1.56
C VAL A 422 -8.39 20.03 -0.72
N GLY A 423 -9.65 20.02 -1.15
CA GLY A 423 -10.78 20.66 -0.48
C GLY A 423 -11.76 19.66 0.12
N PHE A 424 -12.12 19.80 1.39
CA PHE A 424 -13.27 19.15 2.01
C PHE A 424 -14.32 20.20 2.37
N VAL A 425 -15.48 20.17 1.72
CA VAL A 425 -16.58 21.14 1.89
C VAL A 425 -17.78 20.42 2.49
N GLY A 426 -18.06 20.69 3.77
CA GLY A 426 -19.24 20.15 4.44
C GLY A 426 -19.05 18.80 5.17
N GLY A 427 -17.82 18.31 5.29
CA GLY A 427 -17.54 17.06 6.01
C GLY A 427 -17.74 17.17 7.52
N ILE A 428 -18.47 16.21 8.10
CA ILE A 428 -18.62 15.98 9.54
C ILE A 428 -17.74 14.77 9.91
N PHE A 429 -16.49 15.03 10.23
CA PHE A 429 -15.54 13.98 10.62
C PHE A 429 -15.87 13.42 12.01
N SER A 430 -15.60 12.13 12.22
CA SER A 430 -15.78 11.53 13.54
C SER A 430 -14.86 12.21 14.57
N ALA A 431 -15.26 12.20 15.84
CA ALA A 431 -14.41 12.68 16.92
C ALA A 431 -13.14 11.81 17.12
N SER A 432 -13.02 10.67 16.43
CA SER A 432 -11.83 9.82 16.45
C SER A 432 -11.01 9.89 15.17
N CYS A 433 -11.38 10.76 14.22
CA CYS A 433 -10.73 10.83 12.92
C CYS A 433 -9.25 11.20 13.05
N ILE A 434 -8.37 10.38 12.48
CA ILE A 434 -6.95 10.62 12.36
C ILE A 434 -6.68 11.33 11.04
N PHE A 435 -6.20 12.56 11.13
CA PHE A 435 -5.68 13.28 9.97
C PHE A 435 -4.15 13.20 9.93
N HIS A 436 -3.63 12.64 8.84
CA HIS A 436 -2.22 12.65 8.47
C HIS A 436 -2.04 13.46 7.19
N VAL A 437 -1.32 14.57 7.26
CA VAL A 437 -1.03 15.38 6.08
C VAL A 437 0.47 15.59 5.97
N GLU A 438 1.08 15.13 4.89
CA GLU A 438 2.53 15.15 4.68
C GLU A 438 2.87 15.79 3.34
N ARG A 439 3.86 16.71 3.32
CA ARG A 439 4.41 17.30 2.08
C ARG A 439 3.37 17.88 1.12
N SER A 440 2.21 18.29 1.63
CA SER A 440 1.07 18.75 0.83
C SER A 440 0.92 20.27 0.88
N THR A 441 0.22 20.87 -0.09
CA THR A 441 0.01 22.33 -0.15
C THR A 441 -1.45 22.69 -0.43
N ASP A 442 -1.94 23.77 0.15
CA ASP A 442 -3.28 24.31 -0.14
C ASP A 442 -4.42 23.33 0.22
N THR A 443 -4.30 22.61 1.34
CA THR A 443 -5.38 21.76 1.86
C THR A 443 -6.40 22.61 2.62
N VAL A 444 -7.66 22.55 2.21
CA VAL A 444 -8.77 23.36 2.73
C VAL A 444 -9.84 22.46 3.33
N ILE A 445 -10.20 22.70 4.59
CA ILE A 445 -11.31 22.01 5.25
C ILE A 445 -12.34 23.04 5.72
N LYS A 446 -13.55 23.00 5.15
CA LYS A 446 -14.66 23.93 5.46
C LYS A 446 -15.79 23.21 6.21
N ASN A 447 -16.33 23.87 7.23
CA ASN A 447 -17.46 23.41 8.09
C ASN A 447 -17.15 22.30 9.08
N GLY A 448 -15.89 22.18 9.50
CA GLY A 448 -15.48 21.24 10.54
C GLY A 448 -15.79 21.74 11.95
N GLU A 449 -17.05 21.74 12.38
CA GLU A 449 -17.41 22.18 13.75
C GLU A 449 -16.74 21.31 14.86
N GLN A 450 -16.15 20.15 14.51
CA GLN A 450 -15.54 19.18 15.45
C GLN A 450 -14.10 18.74 15.14
N ILE A 451 -13.44 19.27 14.10
CA ILE A 451 -12.13 18.74 13.64
C ILE A 451 -10.97 19.13 14.59
N ALA A 452 -11.16 20.19 15.37
CA ALA A 452 -10.07 20.92 16.01
C ALA A 452 -9.27 20.14 17.09
N SER A 453 -9.71 18.96 17.52
CA SER A 453 -9.10 18.20 18.62
C SER A 453 -8.27 16.97 18.23
N TYR A 454 -8.17 16.58 16.94
CA TYR A 454 -7.64 15.24 16.59
C TYR A 454 -6.64 15.18 15.41
N ILE A 455 -6.08 16.31 15.02
CA ILE A 455 -5.01 16.35 14.00
C ILE A 455 -3.71 15.83 14.61
N LYS A 456 -3.22 14.65 14.18
CA LYS A 456 -2.00 14.03 14.72
C LYS A 456 -0.74 14.63 14.10
N GLU A 457 -0.67 14.75 12.78
CA GLU A 457 0.51 15.26 12.06
C GLU A 457 0.08 16.05 10.82
N VAL A 458 0.59 17.27 10.68
CA VAL A 458 0.38 18.13 9.51
C VAL A 458 1.70 18.81 9.18
N ASN A 459 2.25 18.47 8.03
CA ASN A 459 3.40 19.09 7.40
C ASN A 459 2.98 19.65 6.04
N VAL A 460 2.49 20.90 6.03
CA VAL A 460 1.98 21.54 4.81
C VAL A 460 2.46 22.96 4.64
N ALA A 461 2.50 23.44 3.41
CA ALA A 461 2.76 24.86 3.15
C ALA A 461 1.60 25.72 3.66
N ASN A 462 0.38 25.48 3.18
CA ASN A 462 -0.82 26.25 3.55
C ASN A 462 -1.92 25.29 4.00
N PHE A 463 -2.49 25.53 5.18
CA PHE A 463 -3.65 24.79 5.71
C PHE A 463 -4.77 25.75 6.05
N VAL A 464 -5.97 25.57 5.49
CA VAL A 464 -7.10 26.48 5.74
C VAL A 464 -8.21 25.74 6.47
N ILE A 465 -8.56 26.20 7.68
CA ILE A 465 -9.76 25.74 8.39
C ILE A 465 -10.80 26.85 8.36
N GLY A 466 -11.92 26.61 7.69
CA GLY A 466 -13.05 27.54 7.66
C GLY A 466 -14.18 27.08 8.59
N ASN A 467 -14.60 27.94 9.52
CA ASN A 467 -15.79 27.72 10.35
C ASN A 467 -16.91 28.69 9.92
N THR A 468 -18.12 28.17 9.73
CA THR A 468 -19.31 28.96 9.38
C THR A 468 -20.21 29.28 10.58
N GLY A 469 -19.90 28.77 11.77
CA GLY A 469 -20.64 29.03 13.01
C GLY A 469 -19.90 29.86 14.07
N GLU A 470 -20.64 30.41 15.05
CA GLU A 470 -20.13 31.22 16.19
C GLU A 470 -19.26 30.43 17.21
N THR A 471 -18.85 29.21 16.89
CA THR A 471 -18.08 28.35 17.81
C THR A 471 -16.60 28.75 17.82
N LYS A 472 -16.17 29.30 18.97
CA LYS A 472 -14.76 29.49 19.34
C LYS A 472 -14.11 28.14 19.67
N SER A 473 -13.83 27.33 18.66
CA SER A 473 -13.13 26.04 18.85
C SER A 473 -11.61 26.24 18.80
N CYS A 474 -10.89 25.73 19.80
CA CYS A 474 -9.44 25.75 19.87
C CYS A 474 -8.85 24.61 19.03
N VAL A 475 -7.90 24.90 18.15
CA VAL A 475 -7.07 23.87 17.50
C VAL A 475 -6.01 23.40 18.49
N LEU A 476 -6.09 22.15 18.93
CA LEU A 476 -5.04 21.47 19.69
C LEU A 476 -4.16 20.71 18.71
N ALA A 477 -3.09 21.35 18.24
CA ALA A 477 -2.10 20.72 17.38
C ALA A 477 -1.10 19.91 18.22
N ASN A 478 -0.79 18.69 17.79
CA ASN A 478 0.23 17.84 18.42
C ASN A 478 1.67 18.28 18.04
N LYS A 479 2.69 17.68 18.65
CA LYS A 479 4.12 18.08 18.60
C LYS A 479 4.77 18.21 17.20
N HIS A 480 4.13 17.75 16.12
CA HIS A 480 4.69 17.74 14.75
C HIS A 480 3.85 18.55 13.75
N PHE A 481 3.25 19.66 14.20
CA PHE A 481 2.58 20.61 13.31
C PHE A 481 3.60 21.59 12.71
N VAL A 482 4.02 21.36 11.47
CA VAL A 482 4.86 22.28 10.69
C VAL A 482 4.00 22.83 9.57
N CYS A 483 3.50 24.04 9.75
CA CYS A 483 2.69 24.72 8.75
C CYS A 483 3.27 26.10 8.45
N HIS A 484 3.45 26.46 7.17
CA HIS A 484 4.00 27.78 6.82
C HIS A 484 2.94 28.87 7.03
N SER A 485 1.67 28.60 6.72
CA SER A 485 0.54 29.47 7.06
C SER A 485 -0.72 28.66 7.40
N VAL A 486 -1.41 29.07 8.48
CA VAL A 486 -2.76 28.61 8.76
C VAL A 486 -3.69 29.79 8.59
N ASP A 487 -4.52 29.75 7.55
CA ASP A 487 -5.53 30.77 7.34
C ASP A 487 -6.86 30.31 7.96
N TYR A 488 -7.48 31.17 8.76
CA TYR A 488 -8.81 30.92 9.30
C TYR A 488 -9.82 31.76 8.52
N LEU A 489 -10.86 31.08 8.01
CA LEU A 489 -12.01 31.73 7.42
C LEU A 489 -13.13 31.78 8.46
N ILE A 490 -13.43 32.97 8.99
CA ILE A 490 -14.53 33.20 9.93
C ILE A 490 -15.50 34.18 9.27
N ASN A 491 -16.76 33.77 9.07
CA ASN A 491 -17.82 34.65 8.53
C ASN A 491 -17.44 35.34 7.20
N ASN A 492 -16.81 34.61 6.26
CA ASN A 492 -16.34 35.12 4.97
C ASN A 492 -15.29 36.25 5.04
N HIS A 493 -14.70 36.50 6.20
CA HIS A 493 -13.53 37.38 6.34
C HIS A 493 -12.26 36.53 6.49
N PHE A 494 -11.31 36.72 5.57
CA PHE A 494 -9.97 36.16 5.70
C PHE A 494 -9.24 36.84 6.86
N SER A 495 -8.92 36.07 7.88
CA SER A 495 -7.95 36.46 8.90
C SER A 495 -6.70 35.65 8.67
N CYS A 496 -5.74 36.22 7.94
CA CYS A 496 -4.45 35.58 7.70
C CYS A 496 -3.61 35.67 8.98
N TYR A 497 -3.28 34.51 9.56
CA TYR A 497 -2.25 34.43 10.59
C TYR A 497 -0.94 34.05 9.90
N ASN A 498 -0.28 35.07 9.33
CA ASN A 498 1.10 34.90 8.87
C ASN A 498 1.97 34.52 10.09
N GLU A 499 2.67 33.40 9.97
CA GLU A 499 3.45 32.73 11.02
C GLU A 499 2.64 32.27 12.24
N VAL A 500 2.18 31.00 12.22
CA VAL A 500 2.05 30.22 13.46
C VAL A 500 3.43 29.66 13.83
N THR A 501 4.39 30.56 14.07
CA THR A 501 5.41 30.29 15.09
C THR A 501 5.24 31.37 16.14
N GLU A 502 4.55 31.01 17.23
CA GLU A 502 4.35 31.85 18.42
C GLU A 502 3.63 33.20 18.22
N ASN A 503 2.35 33.24 18.58
CA ASN A 503 1.79 34.36 19.36
C ASN A 503 0.43 34.00 19.98
N VAL A 504 0.42 33.07 20.94
CA VAL A 504 -0.56 33.15 22.04
C VAL A 504 -0.06 34.26 22.97
N ARG A 505 -0.46 35.51 22.70
CA ARG A 505 -0.16 36.63 23.59
C ARG A 505 -0.80 36.39 24.96
N SER A 506 0.06 36.37 25.97
CA SER A 506 -0.24 36.48 27.40
C SER A 506 -1.27 35.50 27.97
N PHE A 507 -0.92 34.22 28.01
CA PHE A 507 -1.27 33.40 29.17
C PHE A 507 -0.04 33.30 30.06
N ARG A 508 -0.15 33.68 31.34
CA ARG A 508 0.85 33.30 32.35
C ARG A 508 0.63 31.82 32.63
N PRO A 509 1.49 30.88 32.20
CA PRO A 509 1.26 29.48 32.50
C PRO A 509 1.79 29.23 33.91
N GLU A 510 0.89 28.89 34.84
CA GLU A 510 1.29 28.48 36.19
C GLU A 510 1.82 27.03 36.24
N ARG A 511 1.76 26.27 35.13
CA ARG A 511 2.13 24.83 35.02
C ARG A 511 2.63 24.43 33.62
N ILE A 512 3.42 23.35 33.53
CA ILE A 512 3.99 22.77 32.29
C ILE A 512 3.31 21.42 31.98
N VAL A 513 3.00 21.18 30.71
CA VAL A 513 2.53 19.89 30.18
C VAL A 513 3.65 19.24 29.38
N LEU A 514 4.01 18.00 29.68
CA LEU A 514 5.01 17.22 28.95
C LEU A 514 4.31 16.15 28.10
N PHE A 515 4.66 16.05 26.81
CA PHE A 515 4.05 15.11 25.87
C PHE A 515 4.94 13.89 25.66
N THR A 516 4.39 12.69 25.84
CA THR A 516 4.98 11.40 25.43
C THR A 516 3.99 10.66 24.52
N ILE A 517 4.49 9.83 23.61
CA ILE A 517 3.76 9.26 22.46
C ILE A 517 2.49 8.46 22.88
N ASN A 518 2.35 8.11 24.16
CA ASN A 518 1.29 7.21 24.62
C ASN A 518 0.45 7.70 25.81
N ASN A 519 0.68 8.86 26.44
CA ASN A 519 -0.18 9.38 27.53
C ASN A 519 0.06 10.86 27.85
N PHE A 520 -0.97 11.53 28.40
CA PHE A 520 -0.85 12.86 29.01
C PHE A 520 -0.42 12.73 30.48
N ASN A 521 0.73 13.29 30.83
CA ASN A 521 1.14 13.46 32.23
C ASN A 521 1.38 14.95 32.51
N GLU A 522 0.49 15.57 33.29
CA GLU A 522 0.72 16.93 33.80
C GLU A 522 1.83 16.89 34.87
N THR A 523 2.86 17.73 34.71
CA THR A 523 3.89 17.90 35.73
C THR A 523 3.68 19.22 36.47
N SER A 524 3.95 19.22 37.78
CA SER A 524 3.94 20.43 38.60
C SER A 524 5.19 21.32 38.37
N ALA A 525 6.19 20.81 37.65
CA ALA A 525 7.46 21.47 37.40
C ALA A 525 7.30 22.74 36.55
N LYS A 526 8.02 23.81 36.91
CA LYS A 526 8.01 25.11 36.20
C LYS A 526 9.12 25.27 35.16
N VAL A 527 9.92 24.23 34.98
CA VAL A 527 11.14 24.24 34.17
C VAL A 527 11.14 23.01 33.27
N PRO A 528 11.23 23.15 31.93
CA PRO A 528 11.41 22.02 31.01
C PRO A 528 12.66 21.22 31.37
N TYR A 529 12.51 19.90 31.51
CA TYR A 529 13.57 18.99 31.96
C TYR A 529 13.31 17.57 31.47
N PHE A 530 14.36 16.84 31.12
CA PHE A 530 14.30 15.42 30.78
C PHE A 530 15.55 14.69 31.31
N GLU A 531 15.44 13.38 31.50
CA GLU A 531 16.52 12.49 31.94
C GLU A 531 16.77 11.37 30.95
N VAL A 532 18.03 10.99 30.78
CA VAL A 532 18.47 9.81 30.06
C VAL A 532 19.21 8.93 31.03
N LYS A 533 18.65 7.74 31.27
CA LYS A 533 19.25 6.67 32.02
C LYS A 533 20.00 5.77 31.05
N GLU A 534 21.31 5.66 31.20
CA GLU A 534 22.15 4.90 30.28
C GLU A 534 23.07 3.92 31.01
N LYS A 535 23.41 2.82 30.32
CA LYS A 535 24.45 1.89 30.72
C LYS A 535 25.22 1.41 29.49
N GLY A 536 26.47 1.84 29.37
CA GLY A 536 27.40 1.42 28.32
C GLY A 536 27.19 2.16 26.99
N CYS A 537 26.49 3.28 26.99
CA CYS A 537 26.26 4.10 25.81
C CYS A 537 27.40 5.11 25.58
N MET A 538 27.69 5.40 24.32
CA MET A 538 28.43 6.61 23.93
C MET A 538 27.41 7.55 23.29
N LEU A 539 27.01 8.59 24.02
CA LEU A 539 25.96 9.51 23.60
C LEU A 539 26.33 10.95 23.94
N SER A 540 25.67 11.88 23.27
CA SER A 540 25.61 13.28 23.69
C SER A 540 24.18 13.70 23.95
N LEU A 541 23.99 14.59 24.92
CA LEU A 541 22.67 15.04 25.39
C LEU A 541 22.70 16.53 25.66
N GLY A 542 21.68 17.26 25.19
CA GLY A 542 21.52 18.66 25.57
C GLY A 542 20.42 19.39 24.82
N LEU A 543 20.66 20.67 24.55
CA LEU A 543 19.69 21.59 23.95
C LEU A 543 20.27 22.30 22.73
N TYR A 544 19.40 22.80 21.86
CA TYR A 544 19.77 23.58 20.69
C TYR A 544 18.77 24.71 20.41
N ASP A 545 19.22 25.75 19.71
CA ASP A 545 18.38 26.83 19.19
C ASP A 545 17.64 26.37 17.94
N THR A 546 16.32 26.21 18.01
CA THR A 546 15.55 25.69 16.86
C THR A 546 15.49 26.64 15.67
N LYS A 547 15.82 27.93 15.85
CA LYS A 547 15.90 28.90 14.75
C LYS A 547 17.33 29.17 14.29
N GLY A 548 18.32 28.89 15.13
CA GLY A 548 19.73 29.27 14.89
C GLY A 548 20.69 28.09 14.69
N SER A 549 20.28 26.85 14.97
CA SER A 549 21.18 25.70 14.98
C SER A 549 21.30 25.03 13.62
N ALA A 550 22.53 24.67 13.22
CA ALA A 550 22.79 23.85 12.05
C ALA A 550 22.34 22.38 12.23
N LEU A 551 22.02 21.94 13.46
CA LEU A 551 21.54 20.57 13.72
C LEU A 551 20.27 20.22 12.95
N THR A 552 19.38 21.17 12.67
CA THR A 552 18.14 20.89 11.92
C THR A 552 18.38 20.74 10.41
N ASN A 553 19.52 21.21 9.91
CA ASN A 553 19.84 21.26 8.48
C ASN A 553 21.02 20.35 8.09
N SER A 554 21.60 19.61 9.04
CA SER A 554 22.70 18.70 8.76
C SER A 554 22.21 17.41 8.10
N THR A 555 22.83 17.06 6.97
CA THR A 555 22.65 15.75 6.31
C THR A 555 23.54 14.65 6.91
N TYR A 556 24.42 14.99 7.87
CA TYR A 556 25.34 14.06 8.52
C TYR A 556 24.91 13.80 9.97
N PRO A 557 25.14 12.58 10.50
CA PRO A 557 24.94 12.28 11.91
C PRO A 557 25.93 13.09 12.76
N ILE A 558 25.42 14.01 13.57
CA ILE A 558 26.21 14.95 14.37
C ILE A 558 25.79 14.84 15.84
N HIS A 559 26.75 14.93 16.75
CA HIS A 559 26.50 14.99 18.19
C HIS A 559 26.05 16.37 18.67
N VAL A 560 25.16 16.39 19.66
CA VAL A 560 24.71 17.63 20.32
C VAL A 560 25.91 18.38 20.91
N GLY A 561 26.05 19.66 20.60
CA GLY A 561 27.16 20.51 21.07
C GLY A 561 28.28 20.72 20.05
N TRP A 562 28.35 19.94 18.96
CA TRP A 562 29.37 20.13 17.92
C TRP A 562 29.06 21.29 16.98
N GLU A 563 27.79 21.61 16.78
CA GLU A 563 27.35 22.67 15.89
C GLU A 563 27.00 23.96 16.63
N ASN A 564 27.20 25.09 15.94
CA ASN A 564 26.80 26.39 16.44
C ASN A 564 25.30 26.42 16.73
N GLY A 565 24.93 27.05 17.85
CA GLY A 565 23.55 27.04 18.33
C GLY A 565 23.14 25.74 19.03
N SER A 566 24.08 24.90 19.45
CA SER A 566 23.82 23.74 20.29
C SER A 566 24.75 23.64 21.50
N LEU A 567 24.31 22.91 22.51
CA LEU A 567 25.02 22.71 23.77
C LEU A 567 24.71 21.30 24.29
N GLY A 568 25.73 20.47 24.49
CA GLY A 568 25.54 19.09 24.94
C GLY A 568 26.69 18.55 25.79
N ILE A 569 26.38 17.62 26.68
CA ILE A 569 27.35 16.81 27.43
C ILE A 569 27.54 15.48 26.71
N HIS A 570 28.79 15.05 26.55
CA HIS A 570 29.20 13.79 25.93
C HIS A 570 29.61 12.78 26.99
N THR A 571 29.19 11.51 26.87
CA THR A 571 29.39 10.49 27.92
C THR A 571 30.72 9.75 27.82
N ASP A 572 31.41 9.81 26.69
CA ASP A 572 32.71 9.18 26.48
C ASP A 572 33.84 9.94 27.18
N ASP A 573 33.74 11.27 27.27
CA ASP A 573 34.77 12.12 27.86
C ASP A 573 34.26 13.03 28.99
N TRP A 574 32.96 13.07 29.22
CA TRP A 574 32.30 13.94 30.20
C TRP A 574 32.59 15.43 29.98
N CYS A 575 32.83 15.80 28.72
CA CYS A 575 32.99 17.19 28.33
C CYS A 575 31.66 17.79 27.88
N LEU A 576 31.57 19.09 28.10
CA LEU A 576 30.52 19.93 27.57
C LEU A 576 31.02 20.58 26.27
N TYR A 577 30.22 20.46 25.23
CA TYR A 577 30.45 21.05 23.91
C TYR A 577 29.35 22.06 23.58
N GLY A 578 29.70 23.19 22.96
CA GLY A 578 28.75 24.20 22.48
C GLY A 578 29.22 25.65 22.66
N LEU A 579 28.40 26.63 22.26
CA LEU A 579 28.54 28.07 22.56
C LEU A 579 29.97 28.65 22.52
N ASP A 580 30.58 28.68 21.33
CA ASP A 580 31.91 29.28 21.11
C ASP A 580 33.05 28.70 21.99
N ILE A 581 32.89 27.51 22.57
CA ILE A 581 33.93 26.80 23.36
C ILE A 581 35.11 26.31 22.46
N GLY A 582 35.22 26.79 21.21
CA GLY A 582 36.39 26.57 20.34
C GLY A 582 36.57 25.13 19.84
N GLY A 583 35.55 24.27 20.00
CA GLY A 583 35.62 22.86 19.65
C GLY A 583 36.39 21.99 20.66
N GLU A 584 37.11 22.59 21.59
CA GLU A 584 37.79 21.89 22.70
C GLU A 584 36.81 21.77 23.86
N GLY A 585 36.16 20.61 24.03
CA GLY A 585 35.15 20.40 25.06
C GLY A 585 35.61 20.83 26.46
N GLU A 586 34.73 21.50 27.20
CA GLU A 586 35.01 21.91 28.59
C GLU A 586 34.75 20.72 29.52
N ASN A 587 35.78 20.24 30.21
CA ASN A 587 35.61 19.15 31.18
C ASN A 587 34.63 19.57 32.27
N VAL A 588 33.49 18.87 32.37
CA VAL A 588 32.58 19.02 33.49
C VAL A 588 33.26 18.29 34.64
N ASN A 589 34.00 19.02 35.50
CA ASN A 589 34.85 18.52 36.61
C ASN A 589 34.10 17.59 37.58
N VAL A 590 33.75 16.41 37.11
CA VAL A 590 33.13 15.37 37.90
C VAL A 590 34.18 14.30 38.07
N ALA A 591 34.64 14.12 39.31
CA ALA A 591 35.57 13.07 39.67
C ALA A 591 34.88 11.72 39.45
N PHE A 592 35.08 11.12 38.27
CA PHE A 592 34.52 9.83 37.92
C PHE A 592 35.60 8.74 37.91
N ASP A 593 35.41 7.74 38.78
CA ASP A 593 36.08 6.45 38.64
C ASP A 593 35.49 5.75 37.42
N LYS A 594 36.30 5.58 36.35
CA LYS A 594 36.01 4.94 35.05
C LYS A 594 34.71 4.10 34.99
N PHE A 595 33.68 4.65 34.35
CA PHE A 595 32.29 4.15 34.31
C PHE A 595 31.98 3.10 33.23
N GLU A 596 32.96 2.34 32.71
CA GLU A 596 32.69 1.35 31.63
C GLU A 596 31.65 0.26 32.00
N SER A 597 31.25 0.14 33.28
CA SER A 597 30.27 -0.85 33.75
C SER A 597 29.05 -0.31 34.52
N CYS A 598 28.97 0.99 34.80
CA CYS A 598 28.00 1.53 35.76
C CYS A 598 26.87 2.31 35.06
N GLU A 599 25.65 2.11 35.54
CA GLU A 599 24.46 2.82 35.09
C GLU A 599 24.46 4.26 35.64
N CYS A 600 24.12 5.25 34.81
CA CYS A 600 23.97 6.64 35.25
C CYS A 600 22.73 7.31 34.67
N VAL A 601 22.26 8.37 35.34
CA VAL A 601 21.13 9.19 34.91
C VAL A 601 21.61 10.61 34.64
N ILE A 602 21.56 11.04 33.39
CA ILE A 602 21.98 12.37 32.95
C ILE A 602 20.72 13.17 32.64
N GLY A 603 20.56 14.32 33.27
CA GLY A 603 19.44 15.22 33.02
C GLY A 603 19.86 16.51 32.34
N CYS A 604 18.95 17.10 31.59
CA CYS A 604 19.13 18.40 30.98
C CYS A 604 17.83 19.20 31.08
N GLY A 605 17.93 20.46 31.48
CA GLY A 605 16.78 21.35 31.58
C GLY A 605 17.11 22.81 31.29
N TYR A 606 16.05 23.62 31.18
CA TYR A 606 16.16 25.03 30.82
C TYR A 606 15.32 25.93 31.74
N ASN A 607 16.00 26.80 32.49
CA ASN A 607 15.34 27.83 33.29
C ASN A 607 15.05 29.07 32.43
N ASN A 608 13.79 29.20 31.98
CA ASN A 608 13.38 30.31 31.12
C ASN A 608 13.48 31.69 31.80
N THR A 609 13.40 31.76 33.13
CA THR A 609 13.52 33.03 33.87
C THR A 609 14.97 33.51 33.91
N ARG A 610 15.93 32.60 34.11
CA ARG A 610 17.36 32.92 34.14
C ARG A 610 18.04 32.80 32.79
N LYS A 611 17.33 32.32 31.76
CA LYS A 611 17.89 31.98 30.45
C LYS A 611 19.09 31.03 30.56
N GLU A 612 18.96 30.04 31.44
CA GLU A 612 20.06 29.13 31.83
C GLU A 612 19.74 27.67 31.47
N VAL A 613 20.65 27.00 30.76
CA VAL A 613 20.67 25.54 30.64
C VAL A 613 21.39 24.96 31.86
N PHE A 614 20.85 23.89 32.42
CA PHE A 614 21.52 23.15 33.49
C PHE A 614 21.51 21.66 33.18
N PHE A 615 22.61 21.02 33.55
CA PHE A 615 22.79 19.58 33.44
C PHE A 615 22.84 18.95 34.83
N THR A 616 22.30 17.75 34.94
CA THR A 616 22.33 16.96 36.17
C THR A 616 22.94 15.59 35.91
N LEU A 617 23.52 15.00 36.96
CA LEU A 617 24.04 13.66 36.94
C LEU A 617 23.69 12.96 38.24
N ASN A 618 22.95 11.86 38.13
CA ASN A 618 22.39 11.12 39.26
C ASN A 618 21.67 12.03 40.26
N GLY A 619 20.85 12.95 39.73
CA GLY A 619 20.04 13.88 40.52
C GLY A 619 20.79 15.07 41.12
N LYS A 620 22.04 15.33 40.73
CA LYS A 620 22.82 16.50 41.18
C LYS A 620 23.17 17.41 40.01
N ILE A 621 23.03 18.73 40.15
CA ILE A 621 23.47 19.69 39.13
C ILE A 621 24.99 19.61 38.98
N VAL A 622 25.46 19.44 37.74
CA VAL A 622 26.90 19.39 37.40
C VAL A 622 27.36 20.62 36.62
N LYS A 623 26.48 21.26 35.85
CA LYS A 623 26.81 22.44 35.05
C LYS A 623 25.59 23.34 34.86
N LYS A 624 25.85 24.64 34.74
CA LYS A 624 24.88 25.72 34.50
C LYS A 624 25.47 26.73 33.54
N ILE A 625 24.72 27.13 32.53
CA ILE A 625 25.22 27.97 31.43
C ILE A 625 24.10 28.89 30.96
N GLU A 626 24.37 30.19 30.96
CA GLU A 626 23.46 31.18 30.39
C GLU A 626 23.52 31.12 28.86
N ILE A 627 22.35 31.14 28.21
CA ILE A 627 22.21 31.05 26.76
C ILE A 627 21.34 32.18 26.22
N PRO A 628 21.66 32.73 25.03
CA PRO A 628 20.87 33.79 24.42
C PRO A 628 19.62 33.28 23.65
N TRP A 629 19.36 31.96 23.65
CA TRP A 629 18.36 31.36 22.78
C TRP A 629 16.93 31.71 23.21
N LYS A 630 16.07 31.96 22.21
CA LYS A 630 14.63 32.19 22.42
C LYS A 630 13.80 30.94 22.22
N ASN A 631 14.21 30.09 21.28
CA ASN A 631 13.50 28.88 20.89
C ASN A 631 14.41 27.69 21.18
N ILE A 632 13.93 26.71 21.94
CA ILE A 632 14.79 25.66 22.47
C ILE A 632 14.21 24.30 22.15
N GLY A 633 15.04 23.48 21.52
CA GLY A 633 14.79 22.06 21.31
C GLY A 633 15.69 21.23 22.23
N ALA A 634 15.21 20.05 22.60
CA ALA A 634 15.99 19.04 23.30
C ALA A 634 16.45 17.97 22.31
N ALA A 635 17.68 17.51 22.42
CA ALA A 635 18.25 16.49 21.55
C ALA A 635 19.18 15.55 22.32
N PHE A 636 19.32 14.34 21.80
CA PHE A 636 20.41 13.44 22.13
C PHE A 636 20.84 12.67 20.88
N ALA A 637 22.11 12.30 20.81
CA ALA A 637 22.69 11.52 19.73
C ALA A 637 23.44 10.33 20.31
N VAL A 638 23.35 9.16 19.68
CA VAL A 638 23.97 7.92 20.16
C VAL A 638 24.92 7.38 19.10
N GLN A 639 26.20 7.21 19.45
CA GLN A 639 27.22 6.62 18.59
C GLN A 639 27.43 5.14 18.88
N ARG A 640 27.39 4.75 20.16
CA ARG A 640 27.46 3.35 20.60
C ARG A 640 26.27 3.04 21.50
N LEU A 641 25.48 2.05 21.10
CA LEU A 641 24.26 1.67 21.80
C LEU A 641 24.54 0.65 22.91
N GLY A 642 24.17 1.00 24.14
CA GLY A 642 24.05 0.11 25.29
C GLY A 642 22.59 -0.01 25.72
N THR A 643 22.33 -0.05 27.04
CA THR A 643 20.94 0.12 27.54
C THR A 643 20.63 1.59 27.69
N LEU A 644 19.53 2.05 27.12
CA LEU A 644 19.11 3.45 27.13
C LEU A 644 17.63 3.56 27.49
N PHE A 645 17.30 4.45 28.42
CA PHE A 645 15.93 4.80 28.75
C PHE A 645 15.80 6.33 28.86
N VAL A 646 14.87 6.89 28.11
CA VAL A 646 14.59 8.33 28.10
C VAL A 646 13.35 8.59 28.94
N ASN A 647 13.49 9.37 30.00
CA ASN A 647 12.40 9.85 30.82
C ASN A 647 12.11 11.31 30.49
N THR A 648 10.98 11.56 29.84
CA THR A 648 10.48 12.91 29.54
C THR A 648 9.34 13.34 30.47
N GLY A 649 9.20 12.70 31.63
CA GLY A 649 8.16 12.96 32.62
C GLY A 649 7.23 11.78 32.90
N ASP A 650 7.39 10.65 32.20
CA ASP A 650 6.58 9.44 32.42
C ASP A 650 6.90 8.74 33.74
N GLN A 651 8.10 8.96 34.27
CA GLN A 651 8.52 8.47 35.57
C GLN A 651 9.02 9.62 36.42
N LYS A 652 9.01 9.44 37.75
CA LYS A 652 9.62 10.40 38.66
C LYS A 652 11.09 10.60 38.30
N PHE A 653 11.48 11.85 38.07
CA PHE A 653 12.87 12.23 37.83
C PHE A 653 13.76 11.92 39.04
N THR A 654 15.01 11.59 38.77
CA THR A 654 16.07 11.41 39.77
C THR A 654 16.44 12.75 40.39
N PHE A 655 16.47 13.82 39.59
CA PHE A 655 16.58 15.19 40.05
C PHE A 655 15.24 15.73 40.59
N ASP A 656 15.30 16.45 41.70
CA ASP A 656 14.15 17.11 42.30
C ASP A 656 13.78 18.40 41.55
N ILE A 657 13.21 18.21 40.35
CA ILE A 657 12.83 19.31 39.45
C ILE A 657 11.67 20.15 40.02
N GLU A 658 10.82 19.58 40.88
CA GLU A 658 9.66 20.28 41.46
C GLU A 658 10.10 21.38 42.43
N ASN A 659 11.22 21.18 43.14
CA ASN A 659 11.79 22.15 44.06
C ASN A 659 12.87 23.05 43.43
N TYR A 660 13.17 22.87 42.13
CA TYR A 660 14.16 23.68 41.43
C TYR A 660 13.62 25.09 41.10
N LYS A 661 14.39 26.13 41.49
CA LYS A 661 14.01 27.56 41.36
C LYS A 661 14.95 28.33 40.45
#